data_AF-A0A976IM02-F1
#
_entry.id   AF-A0A976IM02-F1
#
_cell.length_a   1.000
_cell.length_b   1.000
_cell.length_c   1.000
_cell.angle_alpha   90.00
_cell.angle_beta   90.00
_cell.angle_gamma   90.00
#
_symmetry.space_group_name_H-M   'P 1'
#
loop_
_entity.id
_entity.type
_entity.pdbx_description
1 polymer ?
#
loop_
_entity_poly.entity_id
_entity_poly.type
_entity_poly.pdbx_seq_one_letter_code
_entity_poly.pdbx_strand_id
1 'polypeptide(L)'
;MFLILGCVKDNVISVINTDNLPKNGDTIRNLVLETEWNGQPCDLALFRAYVASKVHFHNTMVDRLTSHRENDPLVPLTEPWPVKTLVIEDLGGVLDINVLSTLPGVHIRTTAGQLEQDHLLKLSIANAVHSAMVYLLALSRVKTTCEITKYPDVRQFLDLLYVQDIAPSLKLRGISDEEAQHTYDEWIRRIEHKHFGLDNFWVGQNAMLKYGVRLFSSVKANVTRNESYHPSVFMAFVTAVILRYLTPTQSDSRKEGSNRPEVFVGAMDAIQSRTLIYSVTDKTWPYANGLAANVSTGKYEFLDGEHGQTAKTLWKASQKVLSNRKSSSNQFPKSVRAKPSSEVSSEVGVAIASVLSSVKGFDLTKDVYVSFAADVAALYHRLISGKQTALETLQDLLRNHSTCEYLATKEEVGTFVREAVASVQVIDVHTHLFPPSHGNLMLWGINELLTYHYLVAEFLQTSRMQVEEFNSYPKEQQAVIIWQHLFIDRSPVSEACRGVLTTLHLLGLDHLVAKRDIAAIQNWFKQQDPEEYVDTVFRLSGLKYAVMTNIPFEPKEACHWLGDPATNTPPPAWSRKYFRSALRVDQVLLGDWASIGPTLDVFKLPHTLAGVRGVLEKWIDIMKPEYFMASVPIFFEYSDKNALESTSDTLPSGYELLTKVLLPLAEKTNLPIALKFDSVRPINARYGVAGDGVKPSNVDILIKLCNDFPRVKFLATFLSRVNQHEVTVTANKFPNLHLYGCWWYCNNPSIIEELTRMRIEILGTAFTSQHSDARVLDQLIYKWSHSRDVIGEVLVDMYQKLFATGWKVSKSDIERDVQRLFGQSYEEFMSKEL
;
A
#
# COMPACT_ATOMS: atom_id res chain seq x y z
N MET A 1 23.63 -41.27 1.64
CA MET A 1 24.44 -41.88 2.72
C MET A 1 23.48 -42.64 3.62
N PHE A 2 23.49 -43.97 3.60
CA PHE A 2 22.61 -44.80 4.44
C PHE A 2 23.38 -45.27 5.68
N LEU A 3 22.76 -45.14 6.84
CA LEU A 3 23.19 -45.73 8.10
C LEU A 3 21.94 -46.39 8.72
N ILE A 4 21.98 -47.70 8.94
CA ILE A 4 20.97 -48.46 9.68
C ILE A 4 21.58 -48.80 11.05
N LEU A 5 20.84 -48.64 12.15
CA LEU A 5 20.74 -49.57 13.29
C LEU A 5 19.89 -48.98 14.44
N GLY A 6 18.65 -49.47 14.57
CA GLY A 6 17.72 -49.18 15.67
C GLY A 6 16.30 -49.58 15.26
N CYS A 7 15.58 -50.32 16.11
CA CYS A 7 14.19 -50.69 15.84
C CYS A 7 13.38 -49.38 15.67
N VAL A 8 12.85 -49.14 14.46
CA VAL A 8 12.03 -47.95 14.19
C VAL A 8 10.74 -48.12 14.99
N LYS A 9 10.47 -47.20 15.92
CA LYS A 9 9.25 -47.24 16.75
C LYS A 9 8.02 -47.39 15.85
N ASP A 10 7.22 -48.42 16.10
CA ASP A 10 6.00 -48.77 15.34
C ASP A 10 6.19 -49.01 13.82
N ASN A 11 7.44 -49.23 13.39
CA ASN A 11 7.87 -49.35 11.98
C ASN A 11 7.46 -48.15 11.10
N VAL A 12 7.34 -46.94 11.66
CA VAL A 12 6.97 -45.72 10.92
C VAL A 12 8.22 -44.95 10.48
N ILE A 13 8.34 -44.66 9.17
CA ILE A 13 9.47 -43.96 8.58
C ILE A 13 9.03 -42.58 8.10
N SER A 14 9.76 -41.54 8.45
CA SER A 14 9.60 -40.19 7.88
C SER A 14 10.76 -39.89 6.94
N VAL A 15 10.44 -39.55 5.69
CA VAL A 15 11.40 -39.21 4.64
C VAL A 15 11.35 -37.69 4.42
N ILE A 16 12.40 -37.01 4.86
CA ILE A 16 12.57 -35.57 4.69
C ILE A 16 13.56 -35.37 3.53
N ASN A 17 13.04 -35.01 2.36
CA ASN A 17 13.89 -34.67 1.23
C ASN A 17 14.48 -33.26 1.43
N THR A 18 15.71 -33.01 0.99
CA THR A 18 16.33 -31.66 0.99
C THR A 18 16.66 -31.16 -0.42
N ASP A 19 16.29 -31.93 -1.43
CA ASP A 19 16.41 -31.53 -2.82
C ASP A 19 15.52 -30.33 -3.12
N ASN A 20 16.09 -29.36 -3.85
CA ASN A 20 15.41 -28.12 -4.22
C ASN A 20 14.51 -28.34 -5.46
N LEU A 21 13.56 -29.26 -5.33
CA LEU A 21 12.55 -29.62 -6.33
C LEU A 21 11.14 -29.34 -5.77
N PRO A 22 10.19 -28.81 -6.56
CA PRO A 22 8.81 -28.69 -6.11
C PRO A 22 8.22 -30.06 -5.78
N LYS A 23 7.46 -30.16 -4.68
CA LYS A 23 6.81 -31.41 -4.25
C LYS A 23 7.80 -32.59 -4.17
N ASN A 24 8.95 -32.33 -3.55
CA ASN A 24 10.05 -33.28 -3.48
C ASN A 24 9.73 -34.55 -2.67
N GLY A 25 8.82 -34.48 -1.70
CA GLY A 25 8.29 -35.63 -0.97
C GLY A 25 7.42 -36.50 -1.88
N ASP A 26 6.43 -35.90 -2.55
CA ASP A 26 5.55 -36.61 -3.49
C ASP A 26 6.35 -37.23 -4.65
N THR A 27 7.35 -36.52 -5.16
CA THR A 27 8.20 -37.01 -6.24
C THR A 27 9.00 -38.23 -5.82
N ILE A 28 9.66 -38.18 -4.65
CA ILE A 28 10.38 -39.36 -4.14
C ILE A 28 9.44 -40.52 -3.89
N ARG A 29 8.25 -40.27 -3.34
CA ARG A 29 7.24 -41.32 -3.13
C ARG A 29 6.93 -42.06 -4.43
N ASN A 30 6.68 -41.33 -5.51
CA ASN A 30 6.39 -41.92 -6.81
C ASN A 30 7.58 -42.73 -7.34
N LEU A 31 8.79 -42.16 -7.27
CA LEU A 31 10.02 -42.86 -7.69
C LEU A 31 10.22 -44.17 -6.91
N VAL A 32 10.00 -44.17 -5.60
CA VAL A 32 10.11 -45.39 -4.76
C VAL A 32 9.10 -46.45 -5.19
N LEU A 33 7.89 -46.06 -5.59
CA LEU A 33 6.84 -46.98 -6.04
C LEU A 33 7.05 -47.50 -7.47
N GLU A 34 7.76 -46.75 -8.30
CA GLU A 34 8.04 -47.04 -9.72
C GLU A 34 9.39 -47.75 -9.94
N THR A 35 10.31 -47.69 -8.98
CA THR A 35 11.66 -48.25 -9.14
C THR A 35 11.63 -49.78 -9.22
N GLU A 36 12.33 -50.33 -10.21
CA GLU A 36 12.66 -51.76 -10.29
C GLU A 36 14.06 -52.01 -9.69
N TRP A 37 14.23 -53.12 -8.97
CA TRP A 37 15.52 -53.47 -8.36
C TRP A 37 15.83 -54.96 -8.39
N ASN A 38 17.11 -55.31 -8.30
CA ASN A 38 17.54 -56.70 -8.28
C ASN A 38 17.04 -57.44 -7.04
N GLY A 39 16.34 -58.56 -7.25
CA GLY A 39 15.72 -59.34 -6.17
C GLY A 39 14.34 -58.84 -5.74
N GLN A 40 13.72 -57.95 -6.53
CA GLN A 40 12.34 -57.49 -6.30
C GLN A 40 11.35 -58.66 -6.35
N PRO A 41 10.47 -58.83 -5.33
CA PRO A 41 9.44 -59.85 -5.34
C PRO A 41 8.43 -59.66 -6.49
N CYS A 42 7.89 -60.75 -7.04
CA CYS A 42 6.87 -60.68 -8.10
C CYS A 42 5.55 -60.03 -7.63
N ASP A 43 5.25 -60.09 -6.32
CA ASP A 43 4.11 -59.40 -5.71
C ASP A 43 4.59 -58.28 -4.76
N LEU A 44 4.22 -57.04 -5.10
CA LEU A 44 4.56 -55.84 -4.35
C LEU A 44 3.41 -55.32 -3.48
N ALA A 45 2.28 -56.02 -3.39
CA ALA A 45 1.10 -55.54 -2.66
C ALA A 45 1.42 -55.20 -1.20
N LEU A 46 2.12 -56.08 -0.48
CA LEU A 46 2.52 -55.84 0.91
C LEU A 46 3.50 -54.67 1.05
N PHE A 47 4.45 -54.54 0.14
CA PHE A 47 5.39 -53.41 0.11
C PHE A 47 4.65 -52.08 -0.11
N ARG A 48 3.77 -52.03 -1.12
CA ARG A 48 2.95 -50.85 -1.42
C ARG A 48 2.03 -50.48 -0.26
N ALA A 49 1.41 -51.47 0.40
CA ALA A 49 0.60 -51.25 1.59
C ALA A 49 1.43 -50.70 2.75
N TYR A 50 2.64 -51.21 2.97
CA TYR A 50 3.57 -50.67 3.97
C TYR A 50 3.97 -49.22 3.64
N VAL A 51 4.44 -48.94 2.42
CA VAL A 51 4.81 -47.59 1.99
C VAL A 51 3.64 -46.61 2.16
N ALA A 52 2.42 -47.02 1.80
CA ALA A 52 1.24 -46.16 1.92
C ALA A 52 0.79 -45.89 3.38
N SER A 53 1.03 -46.82 4.31
CA SER A 53 0.52 -46.72 5.68
C SER A 53 1.57 -46.37 6.74
N LYS A 54 2.86 -46.56 6.43
CA LYS A 54 3.96 -46.47 7.39
C LYS A 54 5.11 -45.58 6.93
N VAL A 55 5.12 -45.08 5.69
CA VAL A 55 6.17 -44.20 5.19
C VAL A 55 5.57 -42.83 4.84
N HIS A 56 6.04 -41.79 5.51
CA HIS A 56 5.61 -40.40 5.33
C HIS A 56 6.65 -39.64 4.53
N PHE A 57 6.30 -39.25 3.31
CA PHE A 57 7.17 -38.45 2.46
C PHE A 57 6.80 -36.98 2.61
N HIS A 58 7.63 -36.22 3.32
CA HIS A 58 7.37 -34.82 3.61
C HIS A 58 7.85 -33.96 2.46
N ASN A 59 7.01 -33.02 2.04
CA ASN A 59 7.43 -31.93 1.15
C ASN A 59 8.20 -30.90 1.96
N THR A 60 9.28 -30.35 1.39
CA THR A 60 10.15 -29.41 2.10
C THR A 60 10.60 -28.24 1.23
N MET A 61 10.98 -27.16 1.92
CA MET A 61 11.69 -26.03 1.36
C MET A 61 13.00 -25.85 2.14
N VAL A 62 14.13 -25.89 1.44
CA VAL A 62 15.46 -25.67 2.03
C VAL A 62 16.01 -24.36 1.53
N ASP A 63 16.41 -23.45 2.41
CA ASP A 63 16.96 -22.14 2.00
C ASP A 63 18.27 -21.82 2.71
N ARG A 64 19.27 -22.69 2.50
CA ARG A 64 20.63 -22.51 3.00
C ARG A 64 21.64 -22.80 1.92
N LEU A 65 22.55 -21.86 1.68
CA LEU A 65 23.65 -22.03 0.76
C LEU A 65 24.93 -22.35 1.54
N THR A 66 25.56 -23.46 1.19
CA THR A 66 26.84 -23.89 1.77
C THR A 66 27.86 -24.09 0.66
N SER A 67 29.07 -23.57 0.86
CA SER A 67 30.24 -23.99 0.10
C SER A 67 31.17 -24.79 1.01
N HIS A 68 32.30 -25.24 0.47
CA HIS A 68 33.33 -25.97 1.20
C HIS A 68 34.53 -25.06 1.48
N ARG A 69 35.25 -25.29 2.57
CA ARG A 69 36.55 -24.63 2.81
C ARG A 69 37.60 -25.23 1.88
N GLU A 70 38.53 -24.41 1.41
CA GLU A 70 39.56 -24.79 0.42
C GLU A 70 40.41 -26.01 0.87
N ASN A 71 40.61 -26.18 2.19
CA ASN A 71 41.41 -27.27 2.77
C ASN A 71 40.57 -28.30 3.54
N ASP A 72 39.24 -28.14 3.63
CA ASP A 72 38.38 -29.04 4.38
C ASP A 72 36.96 -29.10 3.75
N PRO A 73 36.69 -30.11 2.90
CA PRO A 73 35.39 -30.25 2.26
C PRO A 73 34.26 -30.66 3.22
N LEU A 74 34.59 -31.13 4.43
CA LEU A 74 33.59 -31.53 5.42
C LEU A 74 33.10 -30.36 6.26
N VAL A 75 33.86 -29.26 6.32
CA VAL A 75 33.47 -28.06 7.04
C VAL A 75 32.85 -27.04 6.08
N PRO A 76 31.56 -26.71 6.25
CA PRO A 76 30.91 -25.78 5.35
C PRO A 76 31.42 -24.35 5.61
N LEU A 77 31.62 -23.61 4.53
CA LEU A 77 31.77 -22.17 4.54
C LEU A 77 30.39 -21.58 4.24
N THR A 78 29.82 -20.85 5.19
CA THR A 78 28.39 -20.47 5.14
C THR A 78 28.14 -19.00 5.41
N GLU A 79 27.04 -18.52 4.84
CA GLU A 79 26.31 -17.34 5.25
C GLU A 79 25.81 -17.42 6.72
N PRO A 80 25.32 -16.30 7.30
CA PRO A 80 24.59 -16.31 8.57
C PRO A 80 23.41 -17.29 8.50
N TRP A 81 23.02 -17.82 9.66
CA TRP A 81 21.96 -18.83 9.73
C TRP A 81 20.61 -18.23 9.28
N PRO A 82 19.98 -18.73 8.18
CA PRO A 82 18.71 -18.20 7.69
C PRO A 82 17.56 -18.47 8.66
N VAL A 83 16.62 -17.53 8.74
CA VAL A 83 15.41 -17.66 9.59
C VAL A 83 14.64 -18.92 9.21
N LYS A 84 14.50 -19.21 7.92
CA LYS A 84 13.86 -20.42 7.37
C LYS A 84 14.91 -21.29 6.65
N THR A 85 15.71 -22.03 7.40
CA THR A 85 16.72 -22.96 6.84
C THR A 85 16.08 -24.19 6.20
N LEU A 86 15.14 -24.83 6.91
CA LEU A 86 14.42 -26.01 6.47
C LEU A 86 12.96 -25.89 6.93
N VAL A 87 12.04 -25.82 5.98
CA VAL A 87 10.61 -25.87 6.24
C VAL A 87 10.10 -27.23 5.82
N ILE A 88 9.35 -27.91 6.69
CA ILE A 88 8.82 -29.25 6.47
C ILE A 88 7.31 -29.18 6.59
N GLU A 89 6.61 -29.67 5.57
CA GLU A 89 5.17 -29.90 5.65
C GLU A 89 4.88 -31.24 6.32
N ASP A 90 4.16 -31.19 7.44
CA ASP A 90 3.72 -32.36 8.19
C ASP A 90 2.23 -32.25 8.54
N LEU A 91 1.40 -32.43 7.51
CA LEU A 91 -0.07 -32.42 7.66
C LEU A 91 -0.57 -33.61 8.49
N GLY A 92 0.23 -34.67 8.61
CA GLY A 92 -0.10 -35.88 9.36
C GLY A 92 0.23 -35.80 10.84
N GLY A 93 0.99 -34.79 11.28
CA GLY A 93 1.46 -34.64 12.67
C GLY A 93 2.32 -35.82 13.14
N VAL A 94 3.14 -36.37 12.25
CA VAL A 94 3.97 -37.57 12.51
C VAL A 94 5.30 -37.18 13.16
N LEU A 95 5.78 -35.97 12.90
CA LEU A 95 7.03 -35.46 13.44
C LEU A 95 6.85 -34.90 14.85
N ASP A 96 7.86 -35.04 15.69
CA ASP A 96 7.89 -34.40 17.01
C ASP A 96 8.16 -32.90 16.83
N ILE A 97 7.08 -32.12 16.73
CA ILE A 97 7.14 -30.67 16.54
C ILE A 97 7.84 -29.95 17.68
N ASN A 98 7.76 -30.47 18.91
CA ASN A 98 8.40 -29.85 20.08
C ASN A 98 9.91 -29.98 20.01
N VAL A 99 10.42 -31.12 19.51
CA VAL A 99 11.85 -31.30 19.30
C VAL A 99 12.32 -30.52 18.08
N LEU A 100 11.67 -30.68 16.93
CA LEU A 100 12.16 -30.09 15.68
C LEU A 100 12.06 -28.56 15.65
N SER A 101 11.04 -27.96 16.26
CA SER A 101 10.90 -26.49 16.29
C SER A 101 11.90 -25.80 17.21
N THR A 102 12.63 -26.55 18.06
CA THR A 102 13.75 -26.00 18.85
C THR A 102 15.03 -25.89 18.03
N LEU A 103 15.12 -26.57 16.89
CA LEU A 103 16.29 -26.52 16.02
C LEU A 103 16.31 -25.20 15.25
N PRO A 104 17.42 -24.43 15.29
CA PRO A 104 17.51 -23.15 14.61
C PRO A 104 17.16 -23.26 13.12
N GLY A 105 16.22 -22.42 12.67
CA GLY A 105 15.81 -22.34 11.27
C GLY A 105 14.98 -23.52 10.75
N VAL A 106 14.57 -24.46 11.60
CA VAL A 106 13.64 -25.54 11.23
C VAL A 106 12.21 -25.12 11.55
N HIS A 107 11.32 -25.20 10.56
CA HIS A 107 9.91 -24.84 10.71
C HIS A 107 9.02 -25.98 10.25
N ILE A 108 8.03 -26.35 11.07
CA ILE A 108 7.04 -27.36 10.71
C ILE A 108 5.73 -26.66 10.31
N ARG A 109 5.22 -26.97 9.11
CA ARG A 109 3.93 -26.51 8.61
C ARG A 109 2.91 -27.63 8.73
N THR A 110 1.94 -27.43 9.61
CA THR A 110 0.86 -28.40 9.87
C THR A 110 -0.42 -28.03 9.13
N THR A 111 -0.46 -26.86 8.47
CA THR A 111 -1.60 -26.39 7.69
C THR A 111 -1.25 -26.35 6.21
N ALA A 112 -2.11 -26.95 5.39
CA ALA A 112 -1.95 -26.96 3.93
C ALA A 112 -1.89 -25.53 3.37
N GLY A 113 -1.02 -25.28 2.39
CA GLY A 113 -0.84 -23.96 1.78
C GLY A 113 0.30 -23.13 2.38
N GLN A 114 0.73 -23.41 3.62
CA GLN A 114 1.80 -22.64 4.27
C GLN A 114 3.17 -22.87 3.61
N LEU A 115 3.48 -24.12 3.23
CA LEU A 115 4.73 -24.43 2.53
C LEU A 115 4.78 -23.74 1.16
N GLU A 116 3.65 -23.62 0.46
CA GLU A 116 3.54 -22.90 -0.79
C GLU A 116 3.81 -21.41 -0.64
N GLN A 117 3.36 -20.78 0.44
CA GLN A 117 3.70 -19.39 0.77
C GLN A 117 5.20 -19.21 1.01
N ASP A 118 5.82 -20.15 1.75
CA ASP A 118 7.26 -20.14 1.98
C ASP A 118 8.06 -20.31 0.67
N HIS A 119 7.62 -21.21 -0.23
CA HIS A 119 8.20 -21.34 -1.56
C HIS A 119 8.01 -20.08 -2.41
N LEU A 120 6.84 -19.44 -2.32
CA LEU A 120 6.52 -18.23 -3.07
C LEU A 120 7.48 -17.09 -2.71
N LEU A 121 7.71 -16.87 -1.40
CA LEU A 121 8.68 -15.90 -0.87
C LEU A 121 10.09 -16.22 -1.38
N LYS A 122 10.54 -17.46 -1.21
CA LYS A 122 11.88 -17.89 -1.67
C LYS A 122 12.06 -17.70 -3.18
N LEU A 123 11.07 -18.08 -3.99
CA LEU A 123 11.18 -18.02 -5.45
C LEU A 123 11.09 -16.58 -5.98
N SER A 124 10.19 -15.76 -5.43
CA SER A 124 9.90 -14.42 -5.95
C SER A 124 10.80 -13.34 -5.35
N ILE A 125 11.36 -13.55 -4.16
CA ILE A 125 12.31 -12.62 -3.53
C ILE A 125 13.72 -13.15 -3.69
N ALA A 126 14.12 -14.11 -2.85
CA ALA A 126 15.51 -14.56 -2.74
C ALA A 126 16.08 -14.98 -4.09
N ASN A 127 15.45 -15.96 -4.73
CA ASN A 127 15.91 -16.50 -6.00
C ASN A 127 15.78 -15.51 -7.16
N ALA A 128 14.77 -14.64 -7.17
CA ALA A 128 14.55 -13.67 -8.24
C ALA A 128 15.61 -12.56 -8.23
N VAL A 129 15.81 -11.95 -7.06
CA VAL A 129 16.82 -10.91 -6.81
C VAL A 129 18.22 -11.48 -7.06
N HIS A 130 18.47 -12.70 -6.60
CA HIS A 130 19.75 -13.38 -6.84
C HIS A 130 19.98 -13.67 -8.33
N SER A 131 18.96 -14.15 -9.05
CA SER A 131 19.05 -14.30 -10.51
C SER A 131 19.32 -12.97 -11.19
N ALA A 132 18.64 -11.89 -10.80
CA ALA A 132 18.84 -10.57 -11.39
C ALA A 132 20.29 -10.07 -11.24
N MET A 133 20.88 -10.28 -10.07
CA MET A 133 22.25 -9.93 -9.74
C MET A 133 23.27 -10.78 -10.53
N VAL A 134 23.11 -12.11 -10.51
CA VAL A 134 24.13 -13.07 -10.98
C VAL A 134 24.48 -12.88 -12.46
N TYR A 135 23.48 -12.68 -13.32
CA TYR A 135 23.75 -12.49 -14.76
C TYR A 135 24.48 -11.17 -15.05
N LEU A 136 24.13 -10.11 -14.33
CA LEU A 136 24.79 -8.82 -14.46
C LEU A 136 26.25 -8.88 -13.99
N LEU A 137 26.50 -9.51 -12.84
CA LEU A 137 27.84 -9.73 -12.31
C LEU A 137 28.69 -10.62 -13.24
N ALA A 138 28.12 -11.70 -13.79
CA ALA A 138 28.80 -12.58 -14.74
C ALA A 138 29.25 -11.83 -16.00
N LEU A 139 28.37 -11.02 -16.60
CA LEU A 139 28.72 -10.19 -17.76
C LEU A 139 29.76 -9.11 -17.42
N SER A 140 29.77 -8.64 -16.16
CA SER A 140 30.74 -7.67 -15.64
C SER A 140 32.08 -8.28 -15.21
N ARG A 141 32.36 -9.53 -15.61
CA ARG A 141 33.60 -10.29 -15.28
C ARG A 141 33.81 -10.56 -13.79
N VAL A 142 32.73 -10.61 -13.02
CA VAL A 142 32.78 -10.92 -11.58
C VAL A 142 32.54 -12.42 -11.39
N LYS A 143 33.50 -13.11 -10.76
CA LYS A 143 33.43 -14.57 -10.60
C LYS A 143 32.44 -14.96 -9.51
N THR A 144 32.48 -14.31 -8.34
CA THR A 144 31.72 -14.76 -7.16
C THR A 144 30.72 -13.72 -6.66
N THR A 145 29.57 -14.18 -6.16
CA THR A 145 28.47 -13.33 -5.68
C THR A 145 28.84 -12.40 -4.52
N CYS A 146 29.77 -12.80 -3.65
CA CYS A 146 30.20 -12.00 -2.49
C CYS A 146 30.92 -10.68 -2.87
N GLU A 147 31.28 -10.50 -4.15
CA GLU A 147 31.85 -9.25 -4.64
C GLU A 147 30.79 -8.16 -4.90
N ILE A 148 29.50 -8.43 -4.70
CA ILE A 148 28.41 -7.45 -4.87
C ILE A 148 28.66 -6.14 -4.10
N THR A 149 29.31 -6.20 -2.94
CA THR A 149 29.63 -5.02 -2.12
C THR A 149 30.52 -4.01 -2.83
N LYS A 150 31.19 -4.40 -3.94
CA LYS A 150 31.97 -3.50 -4.81
C LYS A 150 31.11 -2.77 -5.86
N TYR A 151 29.82 -3.08 -5.97
CA TYR A 151 28.91 -2.62 -7.02
C TYR A 151 27.63 -2.00 -6.42
N PRO A 152 27.69 -0.78 -5.88
CA PRO A 152 26.54 -0.12 -5.25
C PRO A 152 25.37 0.09 -6.22
N ASP A 153 25.64 0.31 -7.51
CA ASP A 153 24.60 0.45 -8.54
C ASP A 153 23.78 -0.84 -8.68
N VAL A 154 24.41 -2.01 -8.54
CA VAL A 154 23.70 -3.30 -8.57
C VAL A 154 22.81 -3.42 -7.35
N ARG A 155 23.28 -3.01 -6.16
CA ARG A 155 22.46 -2.99 -4.94
C ARG A 155 21.22 -2.12 -5.09
N GLN A 156 21.37 -0.91 -5.62
CA GLN A 156 20.26 0.03 -5.87
C GLN A 156 19.27 -0.54 -6.91
N PHE A 157 19.78 -1.17 -7.96
CA PHE A 157 18.95 -1.87 -8.94
C PHE A 157 18.07 -2.96 -8.31
N LEU A 158 18.63 -3.76 -7.39
CA LEU A 158 17.87 -4.80 -6.71
C LEU A 158 16.78 -4.22 -5.80
N ASP A 159 16.99 -3.05 -5.18
CA ASP A 159 15.95 -2.35 -4.39
C ASP A 159 14.80 -1.92 -5.30
N LEU A 160 15.12 -1.26 -6.41
CA LEU A 160 14.12 -0.74 -7.33
C LEU A 160 13.33 -1.87 -8.02
N LEU A 161 14.00 -2.95 -8.41
CA LEU A 161 13.33 -4.15 -8.94
C LEU A 161 12.38 -4.77 -7.91
N TYR A 162 12.79 -4.79 -6.63
CA TYR A 162 11.97 -5.31 -5.55
C TYR A 162 10.70 -4.47 -5.34
N VAL A 163 10.88 -3.16 -5.16
CA VAL A 163 9.78 -2.23 -4.88
C VAL A 163 8.81 -2.10 -6.05
N GLN A 164 9.31 -2.03 -7.29
CA GLN A 164 8.46 -1.73 -8.46
C GLN A 164 7.75 -2.95 -9.03
N ASP A 165 8.33 -4.15 -8.93
CA ASP A 165 7.76 -5.35 -9.58
C ASP A 165 7.49 -6.52 -8.61
N ILE A 166 8.41 -6.80 -7.70
CA ILE A 166 8.34 -8.02 -6.86
C ILE A 166 7.36 -7.85 -5.71
N ALA A 167 7.50 -6.82 -4.87
CA ALA A 167 6.66 -6.62 -3.69
C ALA A 167 5.17 -6.46 -4.05
N PRO A 168 4.78 -5.64 -5.06
CA PRO A 168 3.39 -5.54 -5.48
C PRO A 168 2.78 -6.89 -5.90
N SER A 169 3.58 -7.73 -6.56
CA SER A 169 3.14 -9.05 -6.99
C SER A 169 2.89 -10.02 -5.83
N LEU A 170 3.61 -9.86 -4.73
CA LEU A 170 3.46 -10.69 -3.53
C LEU A 170 2.24 -10.27 -2.73
N LYS A 171 2.00 -8.96 -2.60
CA LYS A 171 0.78 -8.40 -2.04
C LYS A 171 -0.46 -8.93 -2.75
N LEU A 172 -0.46 -8.89 -4.08
CA LEU A 172 -1.55 -9.43 -4.90
C LEU A 172 -1.72 -10.94 -4.72
N ARG A 173 -0.67 -11.67 -4.32
CA ARG A 173 -0.67 -13.13 -4.07
C ARG A 173 -0.88 -13.51 -2.60
N GLY A 174 -1.28 -12.55 -1.74
CA GLY A 174 -1.71 -12.81 -0.36
C GLY A 174 -0.59 -12.81 0.67
N ILE A 175 0.59 -12.28 0.34
CA ILE A 175 1.69 -12.05 1.29
C ILE A 175 1.60 -10.60 1.79
N SER A 176 1.79 -10.34 3.09
CA SER A 176 1.77 -8.98 3.62
C SER A 176 3.02 -8.18 3.20
N ASP A 177 2.90 -6.85 3.14
CA ASP A 177 4.02 -5.97 2.82
C ASP A 177 5.16 -6.13 3.85
N GLU A 178 4.81 -6.33 5.13
CA GLU A 178 5.75 -6.57 6.23
C GLU A 178 6.53 -7.88 6.07
N GLU A 179 5.86 -8.99 5.74
CA GLU A 179 6.53 -10.29 5.56
C GLU A 179 7.42 -10.29 4.31
N ALA A 180 6.95 -9.66 3.23
CA ALA A 180 7.73 -9.50 2.01
C ALA A 180 8.99 -8.65 2.28
N GLN A 181 8.87 -7.54 3.01
CA GLN A 181 9.99 -6.64 3.30
C GLN A 181 11.00 -7.33 4.21
N HIS A 182 10.54 -8.02 5.26
CA HIS A 182 11.41 -8.76 6.17
C HIS A 182 12.24 -9.82 5.43
N THR A 183 11.60 -10.58 4.53
CA THR A 183 12.28 -11.61 3.73
C THR A 183 13.32 -10.98 2.80
N TYR A 184 13.02 -9.83 2.20
CA TYR A 184 13.95 -9.11 1.35
C TYR A 184 15.17 -8.61 2.13
N ASP A 185 14.96 -7.97 3.29
CA ASP A 185 16.02 -7.43 4.13
C ASP A 185 16.95 -8.52 4.68
N GLU A 186 16.40 -9.69 5.03
CA GLU A 186 17.19 -10.86 5.40
C GLU A 186 18.05 -11.34 4.22
N TRP A 187 17.44 -11.47 3.04
CA TRP A 187 18.14 -11.95 1.85
C TRP A 187 19.27 -11.01 1.41
N ILE A 188 19.03 -9.70 1.41
CA ILE A 188 20.07 -8.70 1.09
C ILE A 188 21.25 -8.80 2.05
N ARG A 189 21.00 -8.93 3.36
CA ARG A 189 22.08 -9.11 4.36
C ARG A 189 22.89 -10.39 4.11
N ARG A 190 22.23 -11.45 3.63
CA ARG A 190 22.88 -12.72 3.29
C ARG A 190 23.79 -12.60 2.06
N ILE A 191 23.31 -12.01 0.96
CA ILE A 191 24.11 -11.89 -0.27
C ILE A 191 25.34 -10.98 -0.10
N GLU A 192 25.28 -9.99 0.79
CA GLU A 192 26.39 -9.10 1.11
C GLU A 192 27.43 -9.74 2.05
N HIS A 193 27.12 -10.91 2.61
CA HIS A 193 28.03 -11.59 3.52
C HIS A 193 29.22 -12.21 2.78
N LYS A 194 30.43 -11.98 3.30
CA LYS A 194 31.71 -12.45 2.70
C LYS A 194 31.80 -13.95 2.42
N HIS A 195 31.00 -14.77 3.09
CA HIS A 195 30.98 -16.23 2.95
C HIS A 195 29.82 -16.78 2.11
N PHE A 196 29.01 -15.91 1.50
CA PHE A 196 27.96 -16.33 0.56
C PHE A 196 28.52 -16.78 -0.81
N GLY A 197 29.78 -16.43 -1.12
CA GLY A 197 30.40 -16.43 -2.46
C GLY A 197 30.25 -17.69 -3.32
N LEU A 198 29.14 -17.77 -4.06
CA LEU A 198 28.90 -18.75 -5.12
C LEU A 198 29.45 -18.26 -6.45
N ASP A 199 29.83 -19.19 -7.32
CA ASP A 199 30.25 -18.87 -8.69
C ASP A 199 29.06 -18.40 -9.54
N ASN A 200 29.15 -17.18 -10.10
CA ASN A 200 28.08 -16.57 -10.88
C ASN A 200 27.75 -17.38 -12.15
N PHE A 201 28.70 -18.06 -12.76
CA PHE A 201 28.48 -18.87 -13.96
C PHE A 201 27.87 -20.23 -13.64
N TRP A 202 28.21 -20.81 -12.49
CA TRP A 202 27.51 -21.99 -11.96
C TRP A 202 26.04 -21.67 -11.65
N VAL A 203 25.80 -20.59 -10.91
CA VAL A 203 24.43 -20.16 -10.57
C VAL A 203 23.65 -19.72 -11.82
N GLY A 204 24.32 -19.18 -12.84
CA GLY A 204 23.70 -18.70 -14.07
C GLY A 204 23.09 -19.77 -14.98
N GLN A 205 23.36 -21.07 -14.78
CA GLN A 205 22.84 -22.13 -15.64
C GLN A 205 21.31 -22.29 -15.55
N ASN A 206 20.68 -22.87 -16.58
CA ASN A 206 19.22 -23.01 -16.71
C ASN A 206 18.46 -21.67 -16.69
N ALA A 207 19.00 -20.68 -17.42
CA ALA A 207 18.58 -19.29 -17.28
C ALA A 207 17.12 -19.02 -17.61
N MET A 208 16.60 -19.51 -18.75
CA MET A 208 15.20 -19.27 -19.12
C MET A 208 14.19 -19.98 -18.20
N LEU A 209 14.55 -21.15 -17.66
CA LEU A 209 13.73 -21.84 -16.66
C LEU A 209 13.65 -21.00 -15.37
N LYS A 210 14.80 -20.51 -14.89
CA LYS A 210 14.90 -19.64 -13.71
C LYS A 210 14.16 -18.33 -13.92
N TYR A 211 14.30 -17.70 -15.09
CA TYR A 211 13.58 -16.48 -15.46
C TYR A 211 12.06 -16.68 -15.34
N GLY A 212 11.52 -17.75 -15.92
CA GLY A 212 10.09 -18.04 -15.92
C GLY A 212 9.50 -18.18 -14.51
N VAL A 213 10.17 -18.93 -13.63
CA VAL A 213 9.63 -19.24 -12.29
C VAL A 213 9.96 -18.18 -11.23
N ARG A 214 11.02 -17.38 -11.42
CA ARG A 214 11.50 -16.41 -10.42
C ARG A 214 11.12 -14.97 -10.73
N LEU A 215 11.35 -14.51 -11.97
CA LEU A 215 11.16 -13.11 -12.36
C LEU A 215 9.83 -12.90 -13.08
N PHE A 216 9.58 -13.66 -14.15
CA PHE A 216 8.35 -13.53 -14.94
C PHE A 216 7.10 -13.94 -14.16
N SER A 217 7.22 -14.78 -13.13
CA SER A 217 6.11 -15.13 -12.26
C SER A 217 5.51 -13.91 -11.54
N SER A 218 6.33 -12.94 -11.16
CA SER A 218 5.90 -11.66 -10.57
C SER A 218 5.18 -10.78 -11.61
N VAL A 219 5.76 -10.65 -12.81
CA VAL A 219 5.13 -9.92 -13.94
C VAL A 219 3.77 -10.50 -14.27
N LYS A 220 3.67 -11.83 -14.43
CA LYS A 220 2.44 -12.52 -14.73
C LYS A 220 1.37 -12.29 -13.65
N ALA A 221 1.76 -12.34 -12.37
CA ALA A 221 0.85 -12.11 -11.26
C ALA A 221 0.30 -10.68 -11.27
N ASN A 222 1.16 -9.68 -11.48
CA ASN A 222 0.76 -8.28 -11.57
C ASN A 222 -0.18 -8.03 -12.75
N VAL A 223 0.21 -8.44 -13.97
CA VAL A 223 -0.63 -8.28 -15.18
C VAL A 223 -2.00 -8.96 -15.06
N THR A 224 -2.08 -10.07 -14.32
CA THR A 224 -3.35 -10.79 -14.15
C THR A 224 -4.28 -10.13 -13.13
N ARG A 225 -3.74 -9.38 -12.16
CA ARG A 225 -4.49 -8.88 -10.99
C ARG A 225 -4.51 -7.35 -10.87
N ASN A 226 -3.78 -6.63 -11.71
CA ASN A 226 -3.73 -5.17 -11.75
C ASN A 226 -3.70 -4.68 -13.21
N GLU A 227 -4.80 -4.09 -13.67
CA GLU A 227 -4.97 -3.60 -15.05
C GLU A 227 -4.07 -2.40 -15.37
N SER A 228 -3.65 -1.64 -14.35
CA SER A 228 -2.76 -0.47 -14.52
C SER A 228 -1.27 -0.84 -14.53
N TYR A 229 -0.92 -2.07 -14.17
CA TYR A 229 0.48 -2.48 -14.04
C TYR A 229 1.18 -2.56 -15.39
N HIS A 230 2.36 -1.94 -15.45
CA HIS A 230 3.33 -2.09 -16.52
C HIS A 230 4.66 -2.53 -15.89
N PRO A 231 5.34 -3.56 -16.43
CA PRO A 231 6.65 -3.96 -15.92
C PRO A 231 7.64 -2.80 -15.93
N SER A 232 8.42 -2.66 -14.86
CA SER A 232 9.37 -1.55 -14.77
C SER A 232 10.50 -1.68 -15.80
N VAL A 233 11.20 -0.56 -16.03
CA VAL A 233 12.43 -0.55 -16.82
C VAL A 233 13.50 -1.47 -16.24
N PHE A 234 13.49 -1.73 -14.92
CA PHE A 234 14.41 -2.64 -14.25
C PHE A 234 14.05 -4.11 -14.50
N MET A 235 12.76 -4.45 -14.57
CA MET A 235 12.30 -5.76 -15.01
C MET A 235 12.62 -6.02 -16.49
N ALA A 236 12.48 -5.00 -17.34
CA ALA A 236 12.90 -5.09 -18.74
C ALA A 236 14.43 -5.26 -18.85
N PHE A 237 15.20 -4.52 -18.04
CA PHE A 237 16.66 -4.58 -18.01
C PHE A 237 17.18 -5.96 -17.57
N VAL A 238 16.67 -6.53 -16.49
CA VAL A 238 17.11 -7.86 -16.03
C VAL A 238 16.82 -8.93 -17.07
N THR A 239 15.67 -8.84 -17.73
CA THR A 239 15.29 -9.74 -18.81
C THR A 239 16.27 -9.62 -19.97
N ALA A 240 16.59 -8.39 -20.39
CA ALA A 240 17.57 -8.13 -21.44
C ALA A 240 18.98 -8.62 -21.09
N VAL A 241 19.41 -8.50 -19.83
CA VAL A 241 20.69 -9.00 -19.32
C VAL A 241 20.77 -10.53 -19.38
N ILE A 242 19.69 -11.23 -18.99
CA ILE A 242 19.60 -12.70 -19.11
C ILE A 242 19.72 -13.13 -20.57
N LEU A 243 19.02 -12.46 -21.49
CA LEU A 243 19.10 -12.74 -22.92
C LEU A 243 20.50 -12.43 -23.46
N ARG A 244 21.14 -11.34 -23.00
CA ARG A 244 22.53 -11.02 -23.36
C ARG A 244 23.50 -12.13 -22.93
N TYR A 245 23.31 -12.68 -21.73
CA TYR A 245 24.10 -13.80 -21.21
C TYR A 245 23.92 -15.07 -22.07
N LEU A 246 22.73 -15.30 -22.61
CA LEU A 246 22.44 -16.44 -23.51
C LEU A 246 22.78 -16.19 -24.99
N THR A 247 23.48 -15.09 -25.32
CA THR A 247 23.81 -14.75 -26.71
C THR A 247 25.20 -15.29 -27.10
N PRO A 248 25.28 -16.27 -28.04
CA PRO A 248 26.56 -16.83 -28.48
C PRO A 248 27.42 -15.84 -29.27
N THR A 249 28.74 -16.01 -29.23
CA THR A 249 29.69 -15.26 -30.08
C THR A 249 29.93 -15.90 -31.45
N GLN A 250 29.57 -17.18 -31.61
CA GLN A 250 29.84 -18.00 -32.80
C GLN A 250 28.61 -18.83 -33.18
N SER A 251 28.50 -19.23 -34.45
CA SER A 251 27.40 -20.06 -34.97
C SER A 251 27.40 -21.48 -34.40
N ASP A 252 28.58 -22.00 -34.11
CA ASP A 252 28.79 -23.42 -33.88
C ASP A 252 28.80 -23.72 -32.38
N SER A 253 27.93 -24.64 -31.96
CA SER A 253 27.96 -25.28 -30.65
C SER A 253 28.82 -26.54 -30.70
N ARG A 254 29.56 -26.86 -29.63
CA ARG A 254 30.21 -28.18 -29.53
C ARG A 254 29.23 -29.20 -28.94
N LYS A 255 29.14 -30.40 -29.53
CA LYS A 255 28.44 -31.57 -28.99
C LYS A 255 29.46 -32.57 -28.43
N GLU A 256 29.36 -32.90 -27.15
CA GLU A 256 30.19 -33.93 -26.53
C GLU A 256 29.52 -35.32 -26.63
N GLY A 257 29.44 -35.89 -27.83
CA GLY A 257 28.83 -37.21 -28.07
C GLY A 257 27.33 -37.18 -28.36
N SER A 258 26.74 -38.35 -28.66
CA SER A 258 25.38 -38.48 -29.22
C SER A 258 24.24 -38.14 -28.24
N ASN A 259 24.49 -38.09 -26.92
CA ASN A 259 23.49 -37.87 -25.87
C ASN A 259 23.80 -36.69 -24.92
N ARG A 260 24.71 -35.77 -25.26
CA ARG A 260 25.02 -34.59 -24.40
C ARG A 260 24.45 -33.28 -24.97
N PRO A 261 24.07 -32.33 -24.09
CA PRO A 261 23.51 -31.04 -24.50
C PRO A 261 24.52 -30.18 -25.28
N GLU A 262 24.01 -29.31 -26.15
CA GLU A 262 24.82 -28.36 -26.93
C GLU A 262 25.46 -27.31 -26.02
N VAL A 263 26.77 -27.13 -26.14
CA VAL A 263 27.53 -26.12 -25.40
C VAL A 263 27.79 -24.91 -26.30
N PHE A 264 27.36 -23.73 -25.84
CA PHE A 264 27.53 -22.45 -26.52
C PHE A 264 28.62 -21.61 -25.84
N VAL A 265 29.23 -20.69 -26.59
CA VAL A 265 30.25 -19.76 -26.07
C VAL A 265 29.69 -18.34 -26.07
N GLY A 266 29.61 -17.73 -24.90
CA GLY A 266 29.23 -16.33 -24.70
C GLY A 266 30.45 -15.41 -24.49
N ALA A 267 30.20 -14.11 -24.42
CA ALA A 267 31.21 -13.10 -24.11
C ALA A 267 30.73 -12.09 -23.08
N MET A 268 31.55 -11.90 -22.05
CA MET A 268 31.49 -10.84 -21.04
C MET A 268 31.79 -9.47 -21.68
N ASP A 269 31.51 -8.40 -20.96
CA ASP A 269 31.76 -7.03 -21.41
C ASP A 269 33.26 -6.76 -21.64
N ALA A 270 33.59 -5.86 -22.56
CA ALA A 270 34.97 -5.53 -22.89
C ALA A 270 35.62 -4.68 -21.78
N ILE A 271 36.91 -4.94 -21.48
CA ILE A 271 37.69 -4.12 -20.55
C ILE A 271 38.06 -2.81 -21.26
N GLN A 272 37.53 -1.67 -20.80
CA GLN A 272 37.81 -0.36 -21.41
C GLN A 272 39.19 0.23 -21.04
N SER A 273 39.90 -0.33 -20.04
CA SER A 273 41.23 0.13 -19.64
C SER A 273 42.29 -0.26 -20.67
N ARG A 274 43.00 0.74 -21.23
CA ARG A 274 44.17 0.58 -22.12
C ARG A 274 45.42 0.04 -21.41
N THR A 275 45.31 -0.41 -20.16
CA THR A 275 46.44 -1.01 -19.45
C THR A 275 46.49 -2.49 -19.78
N LEU A 276 47.52 -2.90 -20.51
CA LEU A 276 47.80 -4.32 -20.77
C LEU A 276 48.04 -5.04 -19.44
N ILE A 277 46.99 -5.68 -18.93
CA ILE A 277 47.14 -6.68 -17.88
C ILE A 277 47.54 -7.98 -18.59
N TYR A 278 48.81 -8.10 -18.97
CA TYR A 278 49.44 -9.42 -19.06
C TYR A 278 49.65 -9.91 -17.62
N SER A 279 48.55 -10.28 -16.95
CA SER A 279 48.61 -11.08 -15.74
C SER A 279 48.78 -12.53 -16.20
N VAL A 280 49.98 -13.05 -16.01
CA VAL A 280 50.39 -14.41 -16.40
C VAL A 280 49.73 -15.48 -15.51
N THR A 281 48.74 -15.14 -14.68
CA THR A 281 48.20 -16.03 -13.64
C THR A 281 46.72 -16.40 -13.73
N ASP A 282 45.91 -15.83 -14.63
CA ASP A 282 44.47 -16.15 -14.67
C ASP A 282 44.13 -17.31 -15.62
N LYS A 283 44.02 -18.50 -15.02
CA LYS A 283 43.67 -19.74 -15.69
C LYS A 283 42.15 -19.82 -15.90
N THR A 284 41.75 -20.26 -17.09
CA THR A 284 40.39 -20.78 -17.36
C THR A 284 39.98 -21.72 -16.24
N TRP A 285 38.79 -21.52 -15.65
CA TRP A 285 38.31 -22.37 -14.55
C TRP A 285 37.02 -23.11 -14.95
N PRO A 286 36.87 -24.38 -14.57
CA PRO A 286 35.62 -25.11 -14.70
C PRO A 286 34.65 -24.72 -13.56
N TYR A 287 33.35 -24.67 -13.84
CA TYR A 287 32.34 -24.38 -12.80
C TYR A 287 31.14 -25.33 -12.78
N ALA A 288 30.73 -25.95 -13.91
CA ALA A 288 29.61 -26.89 -13.92
C ALA A 288 29.73 -27.88 -15.08
N ASN A 289 29.62 -29.19 -14.83
CA ASN A 289 29.47 -30.22 -15.88
C ASN A 289 30.46 -30.09 -17.07
N GLY A 290 31.70 -29.66 -16.83
CA GLY A 290 32.71 -29.45 -17.88
C GLY A 290 32.69 -28.09 -18.59
N LEU A 291 31.78 -27.18 -18.22
CA LEU A 291 31.75 -25.79 -18.67
C LEU A 291 32.86 -24.98 -18.01
N ALA A 292 33.46 -24.07 -18.78
CA ALA A 292 34.52 -23.20 -18.30
C ALA A 292 34.31 -21.72 -18.63
N ALA A 293 34.91 -20.85 -17.83
CA ALA A 293 34.96 -19.40 -18.04
C ALA A 293 36.39 -18.87 -17.87
N ASN A 294 36.64 -17.70 -18.44
CA ASN A 294 37.91 -17.01 -18.33
C ASN A 294 37.69 -15.49 -18.33
N VAL A 295 37.91 -14.85 -17.18
CA VAL A 295 37.73 -13.41 -16.97
C VAL A 295 38.71 -12.55 -17.75
N SER A 296 39.88 -13.08 -18.13
CA SER A 296 40.86 -12.35 -18.94
C SER A 296 40.41 -12.25 -20.40
N THR A 297 40.06 -13.38 -21.00
CA THR A 297 39.53 -13.43 -22.38
C THR A 297 38.11 -12.90 -22.48
N GLY A 298 37.35 -12.93 -21.38
CA GLY A 298 35.92 -12.62 -21.33
C GLY A 298 35.03 -13.70 -21.92
N LYS A 299 35.53 -14.91 -22.19
CA LYS A 299 34.72 -16.02 -22.73
C LYS A 299 34.16 -16.90 -21.61
N TYR A 300 32.95 -17.43 -21.81
CA TYR A 300 32.34 -18.44 -20.93
C TYR A 300 31.45 -19.39 -21.73
N GLU A 301 31.19 -20.56 -21.16
CA GLU A 301 30.42 -21.63 -21.81
C GLU A 301 29.05 -21.84 -21.15
N PHE A 302 27.97 -21.96 -21.89
CA PHE A 302 26.64 -22.12 -21.29
C PHE A 302 25.79 -23.12 -22.05
N LEU A 303 24.77 -23.61 -21.36
CA LEU A 303 23.73 -24.49 -21.90
C LEU A 303 22.42 -23.72 -22.09
N ASP A 304 21.65 -24.11 -23.10
CA ASP A 304 20.33 -23.54 -23.41
C ASP A 304 19.30 -24.66 -23.69
N GLY A 305 19.00 -25.45 -22.66
CA GLY A 305 18.09 -26.59 -22.76
C GLY A 305 18.55 -27.65 -23.76
N GLU A 306 17.65 -28.57 -24.12
CA GLU A 306 17.98 -29.73 -24.96
C GLU A 306 18.29 -29.36 -26.43
N HIS A 307 17.66 -28.29 -26.95
CA HIS A 307 17.73 -27.91 -28.36
C HIS A 307 18.47 -26.60 -28.66
N GLY A 308 18.88 -25.83 -27.64
CA GLY A 308 19.64 -24.59 -27.84
C GLY A 308 18.88 -23.49 -28.61
N GLN A 309 17.54 -23.52 -28.57
CA GLN A 309 16.70 -22.70 -29.46
C GLN A 309 16.80 -21.20 -29.14
N THR A 310 16.90 -20.83 -27.87
CA THR A 310 17.08 -19.44 -27.43
C THR A 310 18.41 -18.91 -27.94
N ALA A 311 19.50 -19.64 -27.69
CA ALA A 311 20.85 -19.29 -28.10
C ALA A 311 20.96 -19.13 -29.61
N LYS A 312 20.39 -20.05 -30.40
CA LYS A 312 20.35 -19.99 -31.87
C LYS A 312 19.56 -18.78 -32.37
N THR A 313 18.44 -18.45 -31.74
CA THR A 313 17.59 -17.31 -32.11
C THR A 313 18.30 -15.99 -31.81
N LEU A 314 18.88 -15.86 -30.61
CA LEU A 314 19.63 -14.68 -30.19
C LEU A 314 20.92 -14.49 -31.00
N TRP A 315 21.62 -15.58 -31.37
CA TRP A 315 22.79 -15.50 -32.24
C TRP A 315 22.43 -14.86 -33.58
N LYS A 316 21.38 -15.35 -34.26
CA LYS A 316 20.90 -14.78 -35.54
C LYS A 316 20.56 -13.30 -35.42
N ALA A 317 19.85 -12.90 -34.36
CA ALA A 317 19.52 -11.51 -34.10
C ALA A 317 20.79 -10.66 -33.88
N SER A 318 21.76 -11.17 -33.12
CA SER A 318 23.00 -10.44 -32.79
C SER A 318 23.89 -10.17 -34.01
N GLN A 319 23.96 -11.11 -34.97
CA GLN A 319 24.80 -10.96 -36.16
C GLN A 319 24.39 -9.77 -37.02
N LYS A 320 23.09 -9.46 -37.09
CA LYS A 320 22.56 -8.33 -37.88
C LYS A 320 22.86 -6.98 -37.24
N VAL A 321 22.90 -6.92 -35.92
CA VAL A 321 23.35 -5.72 -35.19
C VAL A 321 24.86 -5.51 -35.40
N LEU A 322 25.65 -6.59 -35.41
CA LEU A 322 27.09 -6.53 -35.59
C LEU A 322 27.53 -6.27 -37.05
N SER A 323 26.78 -6.73 -38.06
CA SER A 323 27.09 -6.48 -39.48
C SER A 323 26.97 -5.00 -39.86
N ASN A 324 25.98 -4.29 -39.33
CA ASN A 324 25.81 -2.84 -39.53
C ASN A 324 26.93 -1.99 -38.87
N ARG A 325 27.64 -2.54 -37.88
CA ARG A 325 28.83 -1.90 -37.29
C ARG A 325 30.01 -1.85 -38.27
N LYS A 326 30.12 -2.83 -39.18
CA LYS A 326 31.20 -2.88 -40.20
C LYS A 326 30.93 -1.99 -41.41
N SER A 327 29.67 -1.63 -41.68
CA SER A 327 29.28 -0.77 -42.81
C SER A 327 29.44 0.74 -42.54
N SER A 328 29.57 1.15 -41.28
CA SER A 328 29.57 2.58 -40.87
C SER A 328 30.98 3.15 -40.60
N SER A 329 32.04 2.46 -41.02
CA SER A 329 33.44 2.86 -40.78
C SER A 329 34.01 3.88 -41.79
N ASN A 330 33.25 4.36 -42.78
CA ASN A 330 33.68 5.43 -43.67
C ASN A 330 32.98 6.77 -43.33
N GLN A 331 33.78 7.68 -42.74
CA GLN A 331 33.57 9.13 -42.49
C GLN A 331 32.34 9.58 -41.67
N PHE A 332 32.61 10.27 -40.56
CA PHE A 332 31.65 11.12 -39.83
C PHE A 332 32.33 12.38 -39.26
N PRO A 333 31.70 13.56 -39.33
CA PRO A 333 31.80 14.58 -38.29
C PRO A 333 30.79 14.32 -37.16
N LYS A 334 31.12 14.80 -35.96
CA LYS A 334 30.43 14.57 -34.68
C LYS A 334 28.98 15.09 -34.67
N SER A 335 28.02 14.19 -34.47
CA SER A 335 26.66 14.50 -34.01
C SER A 335 26.14 13.35 -33.14
N VAL A 336 25.63 13.70 -31.95
CA VAL A 336 25.03 12.79 -30.96
C VAL A 336 23.56 12.54 -31.35
N ARG A 337 23.16 11.26 -31.39
CA ARG A 337 21.88 10.66 -31.85
C ARG A 337 21.84 10.23 -33.32
N ALA A 338 22.54 9.14 -33.64
CA ALA A 338 22.15 8.27 -34.75
C ALA A 338 21.21 7.16 -34.22
N LYS A 339 19.92 7.20 -34.58
CA LYS A 339 18.98 6.08 -34.35
C LYS A 339 19.38 4.89 -35.25
N PRO A 340 19.25 3.63 -34.78
CA PRO A 340 19.45 2.45 -35.63
C PRO A 340 18.45 2.44 -36.79
N SER A 341 18.77 1.75 -37.89
CA SER A 341 17.82 1.52 -38.98
C SER A 341 16.58 0.77 -38.46
N SER A 342 15.38 1.17 -38.93
CA SER A 342 14.10 0.62 -38.45
C SER A 342 13.99 -0.89 -38.66
N GLU A 343 14.59 -1.43 -39.73
CA GLU A 343 14.58 -2.85 -40.07
C GLU A 343 15.33 -3.71 -39.04
N VAL A 344 16.52 -3.30 -38.59
CA VAL A 344 17.28 -4.07 -37.58
C VAL A 344 16.61 -4.03 -36.21
N SER A 345 15.96 -2.92 -35.88
CA SER A 345 15.19 -2.80 -34.63
C SER A 345 13.96 -3.71 -34.65
N SER A 346 13.28 -3.82 -35.80
CA SER A 346 12.12 -4.70 -36.00
C SER A 346 12.49 -6.19 -35.83
N GLU A 347 13.59 -6.64 -36.43
CA GLU A 347 13.99 -8.05 -36.38
C GLU A 347 14.51 -8.49 -35.00
N VAL A 348 15.21 -7.60 -34.27
CA VAL A 348 15.54 -7.85 -32.86
C VAL A 348 14.27 -7.95 -32.03
N GLY A 349 13.29 -7.08 -32.27
CA GLY A 349 11.96 -7.16 -31.65
C GLY A 349 11.29 -8.53 -31.86
N VAL A 350 11.28 -9.04 -33.09
CA VAL A 350 10.70 -10.35 -33.41
C VAL A 350 11.41 -11.49 -32.69
N ALA A 351 12.74 -11.47 -32.66
CA ALA A 351 13.53 -12.51 -31.98
C ALA A 351 13.25 -12.53 -30.46
N ILE A 352 13.19 -11.35 -29.84
CA ILE A 352 12.93 -11.21 -28.40
C ILE A 352 11.51 -11.64 -28.06
N ALA A 353 10.51 -11.20 -28.83
CA ALA A 353 9.13 -11.66 -28.67
C ALA A 353 9.03 -13.19 -28.80
N SER A 354 9.69 -13.79 -29.80
CA SER A 354 9.71 -15.25 -29.98
C SER A 354 10.33 -16.00 -28.81
N VAL A 355 11.41 -15.49 -28.21
CA VAL A 355 12.03 -16.09 -27.03
C VAL A 355 11.13 -15.94 -25.80
N LEU A 356 10.55 -14.76 -25.58
CA LEU A 356 9.67 -14.53 -24.44
C LEU A 356 8.37 -15.35 -24.52
N SER A 357 7.84 -15.56 -25.73
CA SER A 357 6.68 -16.43 -25.96
C SER A 357 6.93 -17.90 -25.61
N SER A 358 8.18 -18.36 -25.47
CA SER A 358 8.46 -19.72 -24.98
C SER A 358 8.29 -19.85 -23.47
N VAL A 359 8.11 -18.73 -22.74
CA VAL A 359 7.89 -18.72 -21.30
C VAL A 359 6.41 -18.91 -21.00
N LYS A 360 6.09 -19.93 -20.20
CA LYS A 360 4.71 -20.31 -19.88
C LYS A 360 3.89 -19.14 -19.31
N GLY A 361 2.90 -18.68 -20.07
CA GLY A 361 1.97 -17.61 -19.67
C GLY A 361 2.31 -16.23 -20.22
N PHE A 362 3.33 -16.11 -21.07
CA PHE A 362 3.56 -14.92 -21.89
C PHE A 362 2.56 -14.90 -23.06
N ASP A 363 1.81 -13.81 -23.21
CA ASP A 363 0.65 -13.75 -24.11
C ASP A 363 0.67 -12.49 -24.98
N LEU A 364 1.10 -12.62 -26.24
CA LEU A 364 1.20 -11.49 -27.16
C LEU A 364 -0.16 -10.88 -27.55
N THR A 365 -1.29 -11.43 -27.11
CA THR A 365 -2.61 -10.80 -27.28
C THR A 365 -2.85 -9.65 -26.30
N LYS A 366 -2.01 -9.49 -25.27
CA LYS A 366 -2.10 -8.40 -24.28
C LYS A 366 -1.09 -7.30 -24.59
N ASP A 367 -1.57 -6.06 -24.71
CA ASP A 367 -0.74 -4.88 -25.02
C ASP A 367 0.42 -4.68 -24.04
N VAL A 368 0.20 -4.97 -22.75
CA VAL A 368 1.26 -4.87 -21.72
C VAL A 368 2.44 -5.81 -22.00
N TYR A 369 2.19 -7.03 -22.48
CA TYR A 369 3.25 -7.97 -22.83
C TYR A 369 3.96 -7.59 -24.14
N VAL A 370 3.22 -7.01 -25.09
CA VAL A 370 3.80 -6.45 -26.33
C VAL A 370 4.72 -5.28 -26.00
N SER A 371 4.26 -4.32 -25.18
CA SER A 371 5.07 -3.19 -24.72
C SER A 371 6.31 -3.66 -23.97
N PHE A 372 6.14 -4.60 -23.04
CA PHE A 372 7.26 -5.16 -22.29
C PHE A 372 8.29 -5.85 -23.19
N ALA A 373 7.86 -6.64 -24.18
CA ALA A 373 8.77 -7.25 -25.15
C ALA A 373 9.54 -6.20 -25.96
N ALA A 374 8.90 -5.08 -26.32
CA ALA A 374 9.55 -3.97 -27.01
C ALA A 374 10.60 -3.27 -26.14
N ASP A 375 10.32 -3.04 -24.85
CA ASP A 375 11.27 -2.46 -23.91
C ASP A 375 12.48 -3.37 -23.69
N VAL A 376 12.24 -4.68 -23.53
CA VAL A 376 13.30 -5.69 -23.46
C VAL A 376 14.14 -5.70 -24.73
N ALA A 377 13.52 -5.63 -25.91
CA ALA A 377 14.22 -5.60 -27.19
C ALA A 377 15.10 -4.37 -27.35
N ALA A 378 14.62 -3.19 -26.93
CA ALA A 378 15.38 -1.94 -26.96
C ALA A 378 16.62 -2.02 -26.06
N LEU A 379 16.47 -2.52 -24.83
CA LEU A 379 17.58 -2.71 -23.89
C LEU A 379 18.54 -3.80 -24.35
N TYR A 380 18.02 -4.92 -24.84
CA TYR A 380 18.83 -6.01 -25.39
C TYR A 380 19.69 -5.51 -26.56
N HIS A 381 19.11 -4.78 -27.51
CA HIS A 381 19.83 -4.17 -28.62
C HIS A 381 20.98 -3.27 -28.13
N ARG A 382 20.75 -2.45 -27.09
CA ARG A 382 21.81 -1.63 -26.47
C ARG A 382 22.96 -2.51 -25.95
N LEU A 383 22.64 -3.59 -25.22
CA LEU A 383 23.61 -4.51 -24.63
C LEU A 383 24.44 -5.30 -25.66
N ILE A 384 23.87 -5.68 -26.82
CA ILE A 384 24.62 -6.40 -27.86
C ILE A 384 25.34 -5.47 -28.85
N SER A 385 25.02 -4.17 -28.88
CA SER A 385 25.66 -3.21 -29.79
C SER A 385 27.17 -3.02 -29.54
N GLY A 386 27.63 -3.36 -28.34
CA GLY A 386 29.02 -3.19 -27.90
C GLY A 386 29.45 -1.72 -27.77
N LYS A 387 28.49 -0.79 -27.62
CA LYS A 387 28.73 0.63 -27.34
C LYS A 387 28.85 0.94 -25.84
N GLN A 388 28.17 0.16 -25.01
CA GLN A 388 28.12 0.28 -23.55
C GLN A 388 28.18 -1.13 -22.95
N THR A 389 28.72 -1.24 -21.75
CA THR A 389 28.66 -2.44 -20.91
C THR A 389 27.28 -2.58 -20.27
N ALA A 390 26.97 -3.75 -19.72
CA ALA A 390 25.75 -3.97 -18.96
C ALA A 390 25.68 -3.05 -17.72
N LEU A 391 26.80 -2.82 -17.05
CA LEU A 391 26.87 -1.93 -15.89
C LEU A 391 26.68 -0.45 -16.28
N GLU A 392 27.30 0.01 -17.37
CA GLU A 392 27.07 1.38 -17.89
C GLU A 392 25.61 1.58 -18.33
N THR A 393 25.00 0.54 -18.92
CA THR A 393 23.58 0.57 -19.28
C THR A 393 22.71 0.69 -18.03
N LEU A 394 23.04 -0.04 -16.96
CA LEU A 394 22.34 0.11 -15.68
C LEU A 394 22.50 1.51 -15.10
N GLN A 395 23.71 2.07 -15.10
CA GLN A 395 23.99 3.42 -14.62
C GLN A 395 23.18 4.48 -15.38
N ASP A 396 23.02 4.33 -16.71
CA ASP A 396 22.13 5.19 -17.49
C ASP A 396 20.67 5.08 -17.06
N LEU A 397 20.19 3.86 -16.80
CA LEU A 397 18.82 3.62 -16.35
C LEU A 397 18.57 4.21 -14.96
N LEU A 398 19.50 4.01 -14.02
CA LEU A 398 19.42 4.60 -12.68
C LEU A 398 19.42 6.12 -12.75
N ARG A 399 20.31 6.72 -13.55
CA ARG A 399 20.35 8.18 -13.77
C ARG A 399 19.05 8.71 -14.35
N ASN A 400 18.53 8.06 -15.40
CA ASN A 400 17.28 8.49 -16.04
C ASN A 400 16.07 8.33 -15.09
N HIS A 401 16.04 7.24 -14.31
CA HIS A 401 15.01 7.01 -13.32
C HIS A 401 15.02 8.12 -12.27
N SER A 402 16.19 8.45 -11.72
CA SER A 402 16.32 9.58 -10.79
C SER A 402 15.89 10.89 -11.43
N THR A 403 16.22 11.18 -12.69
CA THR A 403 15.77 12.44 -13.33
C THR A 403 14.27 12.49 -13.60
N CYS A 404 13.61 11.37 -13.88
CA CYS A 404 12.15 11.32 -14.08
C CYS A 404 11.36 11.44 -12.77
N GLU A 405 12.02 11.17 -11.64
CA GLU A 405 11.45 11.33 -10.31
C GLU A 405 11.34 12.82 -9.92
N TYR A 406 12.32 13.64 -10.30
CA TYR A 406 12.34 15.07 -9.99
C TYR A 406 11.64 15.91 -11.06
N LEU A 407 10.87 16.90 -10.60
CA LEU A 407 10.20 17.86 -11.46
C LEU A 407 11.20 18.95 -11.85
N ALA A 408 11.23 19.32 -13.13
CA ALA A 408 12.27 20.18 -13.70
C ALA A 408 11.83 21.64 -13.86
N THR A 409 10.53 21.92 -13.82
CA THR A 409 9.98 23.28 -13.99
C THR A 409 8.87 23.58 -12.99
N LYS A 410 8.58 24.87 -12.76
CA LYS A 410 7.46 25.30 -11.90
C LYS A 410 6.11 24.85 -12.45
N GLU A 411 5.99 24.77 -13.78
CA GLU A 411 4.81 24.32 -14.50
C GLU A 411 4.59 22.82 -14.31
N GLU A 412 5.67 22.02 -14.39
CA GLU A 412 5.62 20.59 -14.07
C GLU A 412 5.25 20.36 -12.60
N VAL A 413 5.82 21.13 -11.67
CA VAL A 413 5.43 21.12 -10.25
C VAL A 413 3.94 21.40 -10.09
N GLY A 414 3.44 22.48 -10.68
CA GLY A 414 2.04 22.86 -10.56
C GLY A 414 1.08 21.83 -11.16
N THR A 415 1.44 21.24 -12.31
CA THR A 415 0.65 20.18 -12.94
C THR A 415 0.60 18.94 -12.05
N PHE A 416 1.76 18.47 -11.58
CA PHE A 416 1.84 17.24 -10.81
C PHE A 416 1.18 17.36 -9.42
N VAL A 417 1.28 18.52 -8.75
CA VAL A 417 0.55 18.77 -7.50
C VAL A 417 -0.96 18.63 -7.70
N ARG A 418 -1.51 19.21 -8.78
CA ARG A 418 -2.95 19.08 -9.08
C ARG A 418 -3.33 17.64 -9.36
N GLU A 419 -2.51 16.89 -10.10
CA GLU A 419 -2.73 15.47 -10.37
C GLU A 419 -2.70 14.63 -9.08
N ALA A 420 -1.73 14.87 -8.20
CA ALA A 420 -1.63 14.19 -6.91
C ALA A 420 -2.83 14.50 -6.01
N VAL A 421 -3.25 15.77 -5.93
CA VAL A 421 -4.43 16.19 -5.16
C VAL A 421 -5.72 15.65 -5.76
N ALA A 422 -5.84 15.51 -7.07
CA ALA A 422 -7.02 14.93 -7.70
C ALA A 422 -7.13 13.41 -7.48
N SER A 423 -5.99 12.70 -7.41
CA SER A 423 -5.94 11.24 -7.32
C SER A 423 -5.89 10.68 -5.90
N VAL A 424 -5.50 11.47 -4.90
CA VAL A 424 -5.36 10.99 -3.51
C VAL A 424 -6.69 10.50 -2.95
N GLN A 425 -6.68 9.31 -2.32
CA GLN A 425 -7.81 8.84 -1.52
C GLN A 425 -7.83 9.50 -0.15
N VAL A 426 -8.98 10.02 0.23
CA VAL A 426 -9.15 10.86 1.41
C VAL A 426 -9.66 10.07 2.60
N ILE A 427 -9.20 10.46 3.79
CA ILE A 427 -9.82 10.07 5.05
C ILE A 427 -10.63 11.26 5.56
N ASP A 428 -11.95 11.12 5.56
CA ASP A 428 -12.82 12.12 6.14
C ASP A 428 -12.94 11.91 7.63
N VAL A 429 -12.06 12.58 8.37
CA VAL A 429 -11.86 12.36 9.79
C VAL A 429 -13.06 12.75 10.65
N HIS A 430 -14.10 13.39 10.11
CA HIS A 430 -15.31 13.72 10.89
C HIS A 430 -16.54 14.02 10.02
N THR A 431 -17.63 13.29 10.27
CA THR A 431 -18.94 13.43 9.63
C THR A 431 -20.08 13.15 10.60
N HIS A 432 -21.30 13.45 10.17
CA HIS A 432 -22.57 13.07 10.82
C HIS A 432 -23.33 12.03 10.00
N LEU A 433 -22.62 11.22 9.21
CA LEU A 433 -23.19 10.19 8.35
C LEU A 433 -23.36 8.87 9.09
N PHE A 434 -24.25 8.03 8.57
CA PHE A 434 -24.47 6.66 9.01
C PHE A 434 -24.61 5.74 7.80
N PRO A 435 -24.29 4.43 7.90
CA PRO A 435 -24.50 3.50 6.81
C PRO A 435 -26.00 3.23 6.57
N PRO A 436 -26.38 2.68 5.40
CA PRO A 436 -27.79 2.43 5.07
C PRO A 436 -28.53 1.56 6.11
N SER A 437 -27.79 0.66 6.78
CA SER A 437 -28.31 -0.19 7.84
C SER A 437 -28.86 0.55 9.07
N HIS A 438 -28.58 1.85 9.21
CA HIS A 438 -29.10 2.71 10.28
C HIS A 438 -30.39 3.45 9.87
N GLY A 439 -30.97 3.11 8.71
CA GLY A 439 -32.27 3.59 8.26
C GLY A 439 -32.36 5.12 8.21
N ASN A 440 -33.32 5.69 8.93
CA ASN A 440 -33.61 7.14 8.92
C ASN A 440 -32.47 8.01 9.50
N LEU A 441 -31.44 7.43 10.11
CA LEU A 441 -30.25 8.18 10.52
C LEU A 441 -29.33 8.49 9.34
N MET A 442 -29.39 7.71 8.25
CA MET A 442 -28.68 8.04 7.01
C MET A 442 -29.52 9.04 6.20
N LEU A 443 -29.16 10.32 6.28
CA LEU A 443 -29.75 11.35 5.44
C LEU A 443 -29.05 11.37 4.07
N TRP A 444 -29.83 11.32 2.99
CA TRP A 444 -29.32 11.35 1.62
C TRP A 444 -30.39 11.83 0.64
N GLY A 445 -29.95 12.20 -0.56
CA GLY A 445 -30.79 12.64 -1.66
C GLY A 445 -31.09 14.14 -1.69
N ILE A 446 -31.68 14.58 -2.81
CA ILE A 446 -31.88 16.01 -3.10
C ILE A 446 -32.73 16.76 -2.07
N ASN A 447 -33.71 16.10 -1.45
CA ASN A 447 -34.57 16.74 -0.47
C ASN A 447 -33.81 17.05 0.83
N GLU A 448 -32.97 16.12 1.28
CA GLU A 448 -32.11 16.33 2.44
C GLU A 448 -31.02 17.35 2.14
N LEU A 449 -30.44 17.33 0.94
CA LEU A 449 -29.49 18.35 0.49
C LEU A 449 -30.07 19.76 0.54
N LEU A 450 -31.25 19.97 -0.06
CA LEU A 450 -31.89 21.28 -0.14
C LEU A 450 -32.41 21.77 1.21
N THR A 451 -32.79 20.87 2.11
CA THR A 451 -33.27 21.23 3.45
C THR A 451 -32.19 21.13 4.52
N TYR A 452 -30.93 21.03 4.09
CA TYR A 452 -29.78 21.17 4.98
C TYR A 452 -29.81 22.53 5.68
N HIS A 453 -29.52 22.55 6.98
CA HIS A 453 -29.70 23.72 7.83
C HIS A 453 -28.98 24.99 7.37
N TYR A 454 -27.92 24.91 6.55
CA TYR A 454 -27.30 26.11 5.94
C TYR A 454 -28.25 26.77 4.93
N LEU A 455 -28.85 25.98 4.05
CA LEU A 455 -29.83 26.47 3.07
C LEU A 455 -31.12 26.91 3.74
N VAL A 456 -31.53 26.27 4.84
CA VAL A 456 -32.65 26.73 5.66
C VAL A 456 -32.35 28.10 6.27
N ALA A 457 -31.14 28.32 6.81
CA ALA A 457 -30.74 29.64 7.31
C ALA A 457 -30.75 30.71 6.22
N GLU A 458 -30.15 30.43 5.06
CA GLU A 458 -30.13 31.33 3.89
C GLU A 458 -31.55 31.64 3.37
N PHE A 459 -32.42 30.63 3.32
CA PHE A 459 -33.81 30.78 2.94
C PHE A 459 -34.56 31.69 3.93
N LEU A 460 -34.50 31.39 5.23
CA LEU A 460 -35.21 32.14 6.26
C LEU A 460 -34.70 33.59 6.40
N GLN A 461 -33.42 33.83 6.12
CA GLN A 461 -32.86 35.19 6.08
C GLN A 461 -33.49 36.06 4.99
N THR A 462 -33.91 35.46 3.87
CA THR A 462 -34.32 36.19 2.66
C THR A 462 -35.80 36.01 2.31
N SER A 463 -36.48 35.07 2.96
CA SER A 463 -37.89 34.75 2.77
C SER A 463 -38.79 35.58 3.69
N ARG A 464 -40.05 35.76 3.27
CA ARG A 464 -41.11 36.32 4.15
C ARG A 464 -41.80 35.24 4.98
N MET A 465 -41.62 33.97 4.59
CA MET A 465 -42.20 32.81 5.27
C MET A 465 -41.66 32.70 6.69
N GLN A 466 -42.55 32.45 7.65
CA GLN A 466 -42.13 32.20 9.03
C GLN A 466 -41.60 30.77 9.20
N VAL A 467 -40.68 30.57 10.13
CA VAL A 467 -40.06 29.25 10.35
C VAL A 467 -41.08 28.19 10.77
N GLU A 468 -42.10 28.58 11.54
CA GLU A 468 -43.18 27.70 11.97
C GLU A 468 -44.05 27.23 10.79
N GLU A 469 -44.31 28.12 9.84
CA GLU A 469 -45.00 27.80 8.58
C GLU A 469 -44.15 26.88 7.72
N PHE A 470 -42.87 27.19 7.53
CA PHE A 470 -41.93 26.36 6.77
C PHE A 470 -41.83 24.93 7.32
N ASN A 471 -41.75 24.81 8.65
CA ASN A 471 -41.65 23.52 9.34
C ASN A 471 -42.95 22.69 9.27
N SER A 472 -44.08 23.30 8.92
CA SER A 472 -45.35 22.57 8.73
C SER A 472 -45.40 21.77 7.43
N TYR A 473 -44.57 22.11 6.44
CA TYR A 473 -44.54 21.44 5.15
C TYR A 473 -43.77 20.10 5.20
N PRO A 474 -44.20 19.09 4.43
CA PRO A 474 -43.39 17.90 4.20
C PRO A 474 -42.01 18.23 3.61
N LYS A 475 -41.02 17.39 3.91
CA LYS A 475 -39.62 17.55 3.49
C LYS A 475 -39.45 17.78 1.97
N GLU A 476 -40.21 17.05 1.16
CA GLU A 476 -40.23 17.20 -0.31
C GLU A 476 -40.72 18.59 -0.74
N GLN A 477 -41.73 19.13 -0.06
CA GLN A 477 -42.26 20.46 -0.33
C GLN A 477 -41.32 21.56 0.17
N GLN A 478 -40.68 21.38 1.33
CA GLN A 478 -39.63 22.27 1.83
C GLN A 478 -38.49 22.41 0.81
N ALA A 479 -38.06 21.29 0.22
CA ALA A 479 -37.01 21.27 -0.80
C ALA A 479 -37.42 22.07 -2.06
N VAL A 480 -38.65 21.90 -2.54
CA VAL A 480 -39.19 22.66 -3.69
C VAL A 480 -39.23 24.17 -3.38
N ILE A 481 -39.67 24.56 -2.17
CA ILE A 481 -39.70 25.97 -1.75
C ILE A 481 -38.29 26.57 -1.73
N ILE A 482 -37.32 25.85 -1.17
CA ILE A 482 -35.92 26.30 -1.13
C ILE A 482 -35.33 26.37 -2.55
N TRP A 483 -35.57 25.37 -3.39
CA TRP A 483 -35.13 25.35 -4.78
C TRP A 483 -35.63 26.59 -5.53
N GLN A 484 -36.94 26.86 -5.46
CA GLN A 484 -37.54 28.02 -6.08
C GLN A 484 -36.88 29.32 -5.59
N HIS A 485 -36.77 29.50 -4.28
CA HIS A 485 -36.34 30.77 -3.70
C HIS A 485 -34.82 31.04 -3.82
N LEU A 486 -33.98 30.02 -3.66
CA LEU A 486 -32.52 30.17 -3.64
C LEU A 486 -31.83 29.86 -4.98
N PHE A 487 -32.47 29.08 -5.87
CA PHE A 487 -31.86 28.66 -7.15
C PHE A 487 -32.55 29.25 -8.39
N ILE A 488 -33.84 29.60 -8.29
CA ILE A 488 -34.61 30.14 -9.42
C ILE A 488 -34.77 31.66 -9.30
N ASP A 489 -35.32 32.11 -8.17
CA ASP A 489 -35.61 33.52 -7.90
C ASP A 489 -34.31 34.30 -7.64
N ARG A 490 -33.23 33.58 -7.30
CA ARG A 490 -31.88 34.10 -7.06
C ARG A 490 -30.87 33.20 -7.76
N SER A 491 -29.73 33.79 -8.14
CA SER A 491 -28.60 32.98 -8.60
C SER A 491 -27.97 32.22 -7.43
N PRO A 492 -27.77 30.90 -7.53
CA PRO A 492 -27.28 30.03 -6.45
C PRO A 492 -25.76 30.15 -6.24
N VAL A 493 -25.28 31.35 -5.89
CA VAL A 493 -23.84 31.67 -5.78
C VAL A 493 -23.23 31.38 -4.41
N SER A 494 -24.04 31.16 -3.36
CA SER A 494 -23.53 30.80 -2.05
C SER A 494 -22.86 29.42 -2.10
N GLU A 495 -21.89 29.17 -1.22
CA GLU A 495 -21.14 27.91 -1.20
C GLU A 495 -22.06 26.69 -0.97
N ALA A 496 -23.08 26.82 -0.12
CA ALA A 496 -24.05 25.75 0.11
C ALA A 496 -24.92 25.49 -1.14
N CYS A 497 -25.38 26.54 -1.84
CA CYS A 497 -26.16 26.38 -3.08
C CYS A 497 -25.30 25.82 -4.21
N ARG A 498 -24.09 26.35 -4.40
CA ARG A 498 -23.09 25.82 -5.35
C ARG A 498 -22.82 24.34 -5.09
N GLY A 499 -22.69 23.95 -3.82
CA GLY A 499 -22.48 22.57 -3.42
C GLY A 499 -23.55 21.62 -3.95
N VAL A 500 -24.83 22.00 -3.86
CA VAL A 500 -25.93 21.20 -4.44
C VAL A 500 -25.75 21.03 -5.95
N LEU A 501 -25.40 22.11 -6.68
CA LEU A 501 -25.20 22.05 -8.13
C LEU A 501 -23.99 21.20 -8.52
N THR A 502 -22.88 21.32 -7.81
CA THR A 502 -21.68 20.49 -8.03
C THR A 502 -21.99 19.01 -7.82
N THR A 503 -22.74 18.68 -6.76
CA THR A 503 -23.19 17.31 -6.52
C THR A 503 -24.03 16.79 -7.69
N LEU A 504 -25.03 17.56 -8.17
CA LEU A 504 -25.87 17.15 -9.30
C LEU A 504 -25.09 17.00 -10.61
N HIS A 505 -24.11 17.88 -10.86
CA HIS A 505 -23.21 17.80 -12.01
C HIS A 505 -22.40 16.50 -12.00
N LEU A 506 -21.74 16.19 -10.87
CA LEU A 506 -20.90 14.99 -10.74
C LEU A 506 -21.71 13.68 -10.72
N LEU A 507 -23.02 13.75 -10.44
CA LEU A 507 -23.96 12.65 -10.61
C LEU A 507 -24.48 12.52 -12.06
N GLY A 508 -24.08 13.39 -12.99
CA GLY A 508 -24.49 13.36 -14.40
C GLY A 508 -25.88 13.96 -14.68
N LEU A 509 -26.40 14.79 -13.79
CA LEU A 509 -27.76 15.35 -13.88
C LEU A 509 -27.82 16.74 -14.53
N ASP A 510 -26.77 17.16 -15.24
CA ASP A 510 -26.68 18.48 -15.90
C ASP A 510 -27.87 18.80 -16.78
N HIS A 511 -28.37 17.80 -17.52
CA HIS A 511 -29.50 17.96 -18.42
C HIS A 511 -30.82 18.29 -17.68
N LEU A 512 -30.97 17.86 -16.41
CA LEU A 512 -32.10 18.21 -15.56
C LEU A 512 -31.90 19.57 -14.88
N VAL A 513 -30.68 19.85 -14.42
CA VAL A 513 -30.29 21.15 -13.83
C VAL A 513 -30.46 22.28 -14.84
N ALA A 514 -30.07 22.08 -16.10
CA ALA A 514 -30.24 23.05 -17.18
C ALA A 514 -31.71 23.42 -17.43
N LYS A 515 -32.63 22.46 -17.24
CA LYS A 515 -34.09 22.66 -17.29
C LYS A 515 -34.67 23.15 -15.96
N ARG A 516 -33.87 23.17 -14.89
CA ARG A 516 -34.26 23.50 -13.51
C ARG A 516 -35.39 22.61 -12.98
N ASP A 517 -35.42 21.36 -13.42
CA ASP A 517 -36.52 20.42 -13.20
C ASP A 517 -36.35 19.64 -11.89
N ILE A 518 -36.74 20.26 -10.78
CA ILE A 518 -36.62 19.64 -9.45
C ILE A 518 -37.42 18.34 -9.31
N ALA A 519 -38.57 18.24 -9.98
CA ALA A 519 -39.41 17.03 -9.93
C ALA A 519 -38.72 15.84 -10.60
N ALA A 520 -38.09 16.06 -11.76
CA ALA A 520 -37.30 15.03 -12.42
C ALA A 520 -36.08 14.61 -11.59
N ILE A 521 -35.40 15.56 -10.92
CA ILE A 521 -34.27 15.27 -10.04
C ILE A 521 -34.72 14.42 -8.84
N GLN A 522 -35.83 14.79 -8.19
CA GLN A 522 -36.42 14.00 -7.10
C GLN A 522 -36.77 12.58 -7.56
N ASN A 523 -37.34 12.42 -8.76
CA ASN A 523 -37.66 11.11 -9.31
C ASN A 523 -36.41 10.27 -9.60
N TRP A 524 -35.31 10.89 -10.04
CA TRP A 524 -34.04 10.18 -10.21
C TRP A 524 -33.51 9.65 -8.88
N PHE A 525 -33.52 10.46 -7.82
CA PHE A 525 -33.10 10.02 -6.48
C PHE A 525 -33.95 8.88 -5.92
N LYS A 526 -35.27 8.91 -6.15
CA LYS A 526 -36.19 7.83 -5.74
C LYS A 526 -35.90 6.48 -6.39
N GLN A 527 -35.17 6.45 -7.50
CA GLN A 527 -34.83 5.23 -8.24
C GLN A 527 -33.51 4.59 -7.79
N GLN A 528 -32.74 5.24 -6.90
CA GLN A 528 -31.44 4.75 -6.48
C GLN A 528 -31.56 3.70 -5.38
N ASP A 529 -30.71 2.66 -5.42
CA ASP A 529 -30.52 1.75 -4.31
C ASP A 529 -29.58 2.38 -3.26
N PRO A 530 -29.93 2.42 -1.96
CA PRO A 530 -29.12 3.10 -0.95
C PRO A 530 -27.71 2.52 -0.77
N GLU A 531 -27.52 1.20 -0.91
CA GLU A 531 -26.21 0.57 -0.74
C GLU A 531 -25.30 0.86 -1.95
N GLU A 532 -25.83 0.71 -3.16
CA GLU A 532 -25.11 1.08 -4.39
C GLU A 532 -24.81 2.59 -4.46
N TYR A 533 -25.71 3.41 -3.90
CA TYR A 533 -25.54 4.85 -3.87
C TYR A 533 -24.39 5.29 -2.95
N VAL A 534 -24.21 4.63 -1.79
CA VAL A 534 -23.04 4.85 -0.92
C VAL A 534 -21.75 4.58 -1.67
N ASP A 535 -21.64 3.44 -2.36
CA ASP A 535 -20.47 3.11 -3.19
C ASP A 535 -20.20 4.22 -4.23
N THR A 536 -21.25 4.73 -4.88
CA THR A 536 -21.16 5.81 -5.86
C THR A 536 -20.64 7.11 -5.24
N VAL A 537 -21.20 7.54 -4.12
CA VAL A 537 -20.79 8.78 -3.44
C VAL A 537 -19.34 8.70 -2.95
N PHE A 538 -18.94 7.58 -2.34
CA PHE A 538 -17.55 7.40 -1.87
C PHE A 538 -16.55 7.39 -3.03
N ARG A 539 -16.91 6.73 -4.15
CA ARG A 539 -16.09 6.72 -5.36
C ARG A 539 -15.94 8.12 -5.97
N LEU A 540 -17.04 8.85 -6.14
CA LEU A 540 -17.01 10.21 -6.72
C LEU A 540 -16.26 11.21 -5.84
N SER A 541 -16.32 11.04 -4.52
CA SER A 541 -15.62 11.90 -3.56
C SER A 541 -14.14 11.52 -3.40
N GLY A 542 -13.75 10.32 -3.86
CA GLY A 542 -12.41 9.77 -3.69
C GLY A 542 -12.07 9.46 -2.23
N LEU A 543 -13.00 8.87 -1.47
CA LEU A 543 -12.82 8.56 -0.05
C LEU A 543 -12.38 7.11 0.18
N LYS A 544 -11.44 6.92 1.12
CA LYS A 544 -11.08 5.63 1.71
C LYS A 544 -12.12 5.23 2.77
N TYR A 545 -12.41 6.12 3.71
CA TYR A 545 -13.47 5.99 4.70
C TYR A 545 -13.82 7.37 5.31
N ALA A 546 -14.97 7.43 5.98
CA ALA A 546 -15.46 8.56 6.76
C ALA A 546 -15.70 8.14 8.21
N VAL A 547 -15.35 9.00 9.16
CA VAL A 547 -15.62 8.78 10.59
C VAL A 547 -16.96 9.42 10.94
N MET A 548 -17.88 8.61 11.47
CA MET A 548 -19.21 8.98 11.94
C MET A 548 -19.13 9.75 13.26
N THR A 549 -20.26 10.31 13.69
CA THR A 549 -20.43 10.89 15.02
C THR A 549 -21.54 10.15 15.73
N ASN A 550 -21.19 9.28 16.67
CA ASN A 550 -22.14 8.38 17.31
C ASN A 550 -22.49 8.84 18.73
N ILE A 551 -23.77 9.08 19.00
CA ILE A 551 -24.28 9.63 20.26
C ILE A 551 -24.89 8.48 21.08
N PRO A 552 -24.12 7.85 21.98
CA PRO A 552 -24.59 6.70 22.77
C PRO A 552 -25.69 7.05 23.78
N PHE A 553 -25.84 8.35 24.08
CA PHE A 553 -26.82 8.88 25.03
C PHE A 553 -28.17 9.20 24.38
N GLU A 554 -28.27 9.15 23.05
CA GLU A 554 -29.53 9.34 22.33
C GLU A 554 -30.23 7.99 22.18
N PRO A 555 -31.39 7.75 22.82
CA PRO A 555 -32.03 6.44 22.83
C PRO A 555 -32.30 5.87 21.43
N LYS A 556 -32.70 6.71 20.48
CA LYS A 556 -32.98 6.27 19.10
C LYS A 556 -31.73 5.75 18.41
N GLU A 557 -30.60 6.41 18.60
CA GLU A 557 -29.33 5.94 18.03
C GLU A 557 -28.81 4.70 18.77
N ALA A 558 -28.89 4.70 20.10
CA ALA A 558 -28.42 3.59 20.93
C ALA A 558 -29.06 2.25 20.56
N CYS A 559 -30.32 2.24 20.13
CA CYS A 559 -31.00 1.04 19.63
C CYS A 559 -30.30 0.40 18.41
N HIS A 560 -29.65 1.18 17.55
CA HIS A 560 -28.89 0.63 16.41
C HIS A 560 -27.59 -0.06 16.83
N TRP A 561 -27.10 0.18 18.06
CA TRP A 561 -25.92 -0.46 18.60
C TRP A 561 -26.22 -1.65 19.50
N LEU A 562 -27.33 -1.58 20.25
CA LEU A 562 -27.72 -2.59 21.21
C LEU A 562 -28.71 -3.62 20.66
N GLY A 563 -29.40 -3.29 19.56
CA GLY A 563 -30.58 -4.02 19.13
C GLY A 563 -31.77 -3.78 20.08
N ASP A 564 -32.76 -4.64 20.00
CA ASP A 564 -33.94 -4.61 20.87
C ASP A 564 -34.11 -5.95 21.59
N PRO A 565 -33.73 -6.03 22.89
CA PRO A 565 -33.89 -7.23 23.69
C PRO A 565 -35.34 -7.65 23.89
N ALA A 566 -36.30 -6.72 23.86
CA ALA A 566 -37.72 -7.02 24.05
C ALA A 566 -38.32 -7.76 22.84
N THR A 567 -37.79 -7.50 21.64
CA THR A 567 -38.18 -8.18 20.40
C THR A 567 -37.18 -9.24 19.94
N ASN A 568 -36.09 -9.46 20.71
CA ASN A 568 -34.96 -10.33 20.36
C ASN A 568 -34.32 -9.97 19.01
N THR A 569 -34.35 -8.67 18.66
CA THR A 569 -33.78 -8.14 17.42
C THR A 569 -32.30 -7.80 17.64
N PRO A 570 -31.34 -8.43 16.94
CA PRO A 570 -29.94 -8.06 17.05
C PRO A 570 -29.67 -6.67 16.42
N PRO A 571 -28.57 -6.00 16.81
CA PRO A 571 -28.19 -4.76 16.13
C PRO A 571 -27.91 -5.01 14.63
N PRO A 572 -28.21 -4.05 13.75
CA PRO A 572 -27.94 -4.15 12.32
C PRO A 572 -26.47 -4.44 12.05
N ALA A 573 -26.21 -5.41 11.18
CA ALA A 573 -24.87 -5.63 10.64
C ALA A 573 -24.48 -4.45 9.74
N TRP A 574 -23.22 -4.01 9.83
CA TRP A 574 -22.71 -2.95 8.97
C TRP A 574 -21.21 -3.11 8.75
N SER A 575 -20.71 -2.57 7.64
CA SER A 575 -19.32 -2.71 7.22
C SER A 575 -18.49 -1.50 7.64
N ARG A 576 -17.33 -1.76 8.26
CA ARG A 576 -16.33 -0.72 8.55
C ARG A 576 -15.50 -0.29 7.32
N LYS A 577 -15.84 -0.79 6.12
CA LYS A 577 -15.15 -0.45 4.86
C LYS A 577 -15.16 1.07 4.63
N TYR A 578 -16.32 1.71 4.76
CA TYR A 578 -16.51 3.13 4.49
C TYR A 578 -16.83 3.98 5.70
N PHE A 579 -17.45 3.39 6.72
CA PHE A 579 -17.82 4.11 7.93
C PHE A 579 -16.94 3.64 9.07
N ARG A 580 -16.45 4.55 9.89
CA ARG A 580 -15.79 4.24 11.16
C ARG A 580 -16.51 5.01 12.25
N SER A 581 -16.55 4.48 13.47
CA SER A 581 -17.29 5.11 14.56
C SER A 581 -16.44 6.12 15.33
N ALA A 582 -17.08 7.12 15.91
CA ALA A 582 -16.50 7.95 16.96
C ALA A 582 -17.52 8.18 18.06
N LEU A 583 -17.05 8.13 19.31
CA LEU A 583 -17.91 8.16 20.48
C LEU A 583 -18.14 9.61 20.93
N ARG A 584 -19.30 10.18 20.61
CA ARG A 584 -19.67 11.55 21.00
C ARG A 584 -20.07 11.61 22.48
N VAL A 585 -19.41 12.47 23.23
CA VAL A 585 -19.47 12.60 24.69
C VAL A 585 -19.72 14.04 25.15
N ASP A 586 -20.40 14.86 24.35
CA ASP A 586 -20.80 16.24 24.73
C ASP A 586 -21.46 16.28 26.13
N GLN A 587 -22.32 15.29 26.42
CA GLN A 587 -23.00 15.14 27.70
C GLN A 587 -22.04 15.07 28.90
N VAL A 588 -20.85 14.47 28.72
CA VAL A 588 -19.82 14.34 29.76
C VAL A 588 -19.25 15.72 30.10
N LEU A 589 -18.92 16.53 29.10
CA LEU A 589 -18.41 17.90 29.32
C LEU A 589 -19.50 18.83 29.87
N LEU A 590 -20.76 18.61 29.50
CA LEU A 590 -21.91 19.37 30.00
C LEU A 590 -22.29 18.99 31.43
N GLY A 591 -21.89 17.82 31.93
CA GLY A 591 -22.45 17.27 33.18
C GLY A 591 -23.95 16.96 33.05
N ASP A 592 -24.39 16.55 31.85
CA ASP A 592 -25.80 16.32 31.55
C ASP A 592 -26.26 14.94 32.03
N TRP A 593 -26.52 14.85 33.34
CA TRP A 593 -27.04 13.65 33.99
C TRP A 593 -28.43 13.24 33.52
N ALA A 594 -29.22 14.16 32.94
CA ALA A 594 -30.53 13.82 32.38
C ALA A 594 -30.38 12.91 31.14
N SER A 595 -29.32 13.09 30.35
CA SER A 595 -28.97 12.21 29.24
C SER A 595 -28.13 11.00 29.67
N ILE A 596 -27.20 11.16 30.62
CA ILE A 596 -26.30 10.08 31.06
C ILE A 596 -27.02 9.02 31.91
N GLY A 597 -27.89 9.45 32.83
CA GLY A 597 -28.59 8.58 33.77
C GLY A 597 -29.36 7.44 33.11
N PRO A 598 -30.23 7.70 32.11
CA PRO A 598 -30.95 6.65 31.38
C PRO A 598 -30.02 5.61 30.75
N THR A 599 -28.87 6.02 30.20
CA THR A 599 -27.89 5.07 29.64
C THR A 599 -27.23 4.22 30.73
N LEU A 600 -26.94 4.79 31.91
CA LEU A 600 -26.44 4.02 33.06
C LEU A 600 -27.46 2.96 33.52
N ASP A 601 -28.73 3.32 33.55
CA ASP A 601 -29.81 2.42 33.95
C ASP A 601 -29.95 1.22 33.00
N VAL A 602 -29.85 1.44 31.68
CA VAL A 602 -29.83 0.37 30.66
C VAL A 602 -28.74 -0.66 30.97
N PHE A 603 -27.58 -0.21 31.42
CA PHE A 603 -26.45 -1.07 31.75
C PHE A 603 -26.36 -1.49 33.22
N LYS A 604 -27.34 -1.11 34.05
CA LYS A 604 -27.41 -1.35 35.50
C LYS A 604 -26.17 -0.84 36.25
N LEU A 605 -25.72 0.36 35.90
CA LEU A 605 -24.54 1.01 36.49
C LEU A 605 -24.96 2.12 37.47
N PRO A 606 -24.16 2.38 38.53
CA PRO A 606 -24.49 3.41 39.50
C PRO A 606 -24.34 4.83 38.92
N HIS A 607 -25.12 5.79 39.42
CA HIS A 607 -25.05 7.20 39.01
C HIS A 607 -23.86 7.91 39.68
N THR A 608 -22.65 7.45 39.37
CA THR A 608 -21.38 7.90 39.97
C THR A 608 -20.29 8.00 38.90
N LEU A 609 -19.13 8.59 39.24
CA LEU A 609 -17.95 8.60 38.38
C LEU A 609 -17.56 7.19 37.88
N ALA A 610 -17.67 6.18 38.76
CA ALA A 610 -17.36 4.80 38.41
C ALA A 610 -18.37 4.21 37.41
N GLY A 611 -19.66 4.55 37.55
CA GLY A 611 -20.67 4.13 36.58
C GLY A 611 -20.47 4.78 35.21
N VAL A 612 -20.15 6.08 35.17
CA VAL A 612 -19.84 6.76 33.89
C VAL A 612 -18.60 6.16 33.23
N ARG A 613 -17.55 5.83 34.00
CA ARG A 613 -16.40 5.07 33.46
C ARG A 613 -16.85 3.74 32.85
N GLY A 614 -17.64 2.97 33.59
CA GLY A 614 -18.13 1.66 33.14
C GLY A 614 -19.00 1.75 31.88
N VAL A 615 -19.80 2.80 31.72
CA VAL A 615 -20.65 2.96 30.53
C VAL A 615 -19.82 3.32 29.31
N LEU A 616 -18.81 4.18 29.46
CA LEU A 616 -17.88 4.51 28.37
C LEU A 616 -17.05 3.30 27.96
N GLU A 617 -16.55 2.50 28.91
CA GLU A 617 -15.85 1.23 28.61
C GLU A 617 -16.74 0.28 27.79
N LYS A 618 -18.03 0.12 28.15
CA LYS A 618 -18.97 -0.67 27.34
C LYS A 618 -19.15 -0.13 25.93
N TRP A 619 -19.27 1.19 25.77
CA TRP A 619 -19.42 1.79 24.45
C TRP A 619 -18.16 1.67 23.58
N ILE A 620 -16.97 1.69 24.18
CA ILE A 620 -15.72 1.39 23.47
C ILE A 620 -15.76 -0.03 22.90
N ASP A 621 -16.16 -1.01 23.72
CA ASP A 621 -16.25 -2.41 23.30
C ASP A 621 -17.27 -2.62 22.17
N ILE A 622 -18.41 -1.95 22.25
CA ILE A 622 -19.51 -2.05 21.28
C ILE A 622 -19.16 -1.34 19.97
N MET A 623 -18.78 -0.06 20.04
CA MET A 623 -18.62 0.79 18.87
C MET A 623 -17.24 0.63 18.22
N LYS A 624 -16.21 0.29 19.00
CA LYS A 624 -14.80 0.35 18.58
C LYS A 624 -14.47 1.70 17.94
N PRO A 625 -14.64 2.82 18.68
CA PRO A 625 -14.50 4.15 18.13
C PRO A 625 -13.05 4.46 17.79
N GLU A 626 -12.83 5.29 16.77
CA GLU A 626 -11.50 5.82 16.45
C GLU A 626 -11.04 6.85 17.50
N TYR A 627 -11.98 7.64 18.04
CA TYR A 627 -11.73 8.64 19.09
C TYR A 627 -13.02 8.95 19.88
N PHE A 628 -12.87 9.58 21.05
CA PHE A 628 -13.95 10.31 21.71
C PHE A 628 -14.14 11.67 21.04
N MET A 629 -15.36 12.20 20.99
CA MET A 629 -15.63 13.52 20.41
C MET A 629 -16.49 14.36 21.34
N ALA A 630 -16.15 15.62 21.55
CA ALA A 630 -17.00 16.56 22.26
C ALA A 630 -16.99 17.93 21.61
N SER A 631 -18.19 18.53 21.47
CA SER A 631 -18.28 19.99 21.30
C SER A 631 -18.08 20.65 22.66
N VAL A 632 -17.06 21.49 22.78
CA VAL A 632 -16.74 22.18 24.04
C VAL A 632 -17.81 23.25 24.28
N PRO A 633 -18.54 23.21 25.42
CA PRO A 633 -19.53 24.22 25.73
C PRO A 633 -18.89 25.62 25.77
N ILE A 634 -19.56 26.64 25.22
CA ILE A 634 -18.98 27.99 25.12
C ILE A 634 -18.63 28.64 26.47
N PHE A 635 -19.28 28.19 27.55
CA PHE A 635 -19.04 28.64 28.92
C PHE A 635 -18.20 27.64 29.73
N PHE A 636 -17.61 26.63 29.07
CA PHE A 636 -16.76 25.67 29.76
C PHE A 636 -15.46 26.35 30.23
N GLU A 637 -15.15 26.19 31.51
CA GLU A 637 -13.91 26.68 32.11
C GLU A 637 -13.11 25.50 32.65
N TYR A 638 -11.83 25.45 32.30
CA TYR A 638 -10.87 24.52 32.90
C TYR A 638 -10.16 25.23 34.05
N SER A 639 -10.70 25.08 35.26
CA SER A 639 -10.25 25.78 36.48
C SER A 639 -8.93 25.25 37.03
N ASP A 640 -8.10 26.14 37.59
CA ASP A 640 -6.87 25.75 38.27
C ASP A 640 -7.18 25.07 39.62
N LYS A 641 -7.03 23.74 39.69
CA LYS A 641 -6.87 22.83 40.87
C LYS A 641 -7.72 23.02 42.16
N ASN A 642 -8.57 24.04 42.26
CA ASN A 642 -9.27 24.47 43.48
C ASN A 642 -10.81 24.57 43.29
N ALA A 643 -11.37 23.99 42.22
CA ALA A 643 -12.82 23.84 42.11
C ALA A 643 -13.31 22.94 43.26
N LEU A 644 -14.33 23.41 43.99
CA LEU A 644 -14.99 22.65 45.07
C LEU A 644 -15.41 21.28 44.53
N GLU A 645 -14.82 20.20 45.06
CA GLU A 645 -15.23 18.84 44.74
C GLU A 645 -16.71 18.65 45.11
N SER A 646 -17.45 17.91 44.28
CA SER A 646 -18.84 17.57 44.61
C SER A 646 -18.90 16.88 45.97
N THR A 647 -19.72 17.39 46.90
CA THR A 647 -20.01 16.70 48.16
C THR A 647 -20.82 15.43 47.87
N SER A 648 -20.91 14.49 48.83
CA SER A 648 -21.61 13.20 48.66
C SER A 648 -23.05 13.30 48.16
N ASP A 649 -23.67 14.48 48.31
CA ASP A 649 -25.09 14.73 48.02
C ASP A 649 -25.30 15.43 46.65
N THR A 650 -24.23 15.67 45.88
CA THR A 650 -24.28 16.35 44.58
C THR A 650 -23.70 15.48 43.47
N LEU A 651 -24.38 15.44 42.31
CA LEU A 651 -23.89 14.71 41.14
C LEU A 651 -22.62 15.38 40.59
N PRO A 652 -21.62 14.61 40.11
CA PRO A 652 -20.37 15.15 39.59
C PRO A 652 -20.56 16.15 38.46
N SER A 653 -19.76 17.22 38.49
CA SER A 653 -19.74 18.25 37.43
C SER A 653 -19.12 17.73 36.13
N GLY A 654 -19.35 18.44 35.02
CA GLY A 654 -18.69 18.14 33.73
C GLY A 654 -17.15 18.23 33.81
N TYR A 655 -16.62 19.11 34.65
CA TYR A 655 -15.19 19.19 34.95
C TYR A 655 -14.68 17.91 35.63
N GLU A 656 -15.40 17.39 36.63
CA GLU A 656 -15.04 16.14 37.31
C GLU A 656 -15.17 14.92 36.38
N LEU A 657 -16.20 14.89 35.54
CA LEU A 657 -16.37 13.83 34.54
C LEU A 657 -15.24 13.86 33.50
N LEU A 658 -14.83 15.04 33.04
CA LEU A 658 -13.67 15.17 32.14
C LEU A 658 -12.38 14.69 32.81
N THR A 659 -12.06 15.22 34.00
CA THR A 659 -10.75 15.03 34.67
C THR A 659 -10.60 13.69 35.40
N LYS A 660 -11.67 13.18 36.01
CA LYS A 660 -11.64 11.93 36.80
C LYS A 660 -12.07 10.70 35.98
N VAL A 661 -12.74 10.89 34.84
CA VAL A 661 -13.24 9.79 34.00
C VAL A 661 -12.66 9.82 32.59
N LEU A 662 -13.01 10.82 31.77
CA LEU A 662 -12.73 10.80 30.32
C LEU A 662 -11.23 10.84 30.02
N LEU A 663 -10.47 11.76 30.61
CA LEU A 663 -9.03 11.91 30.39
C LEU A 663 -8.23 10.67 30.85
N PRO A 664 -8.43 10.13 32.08
CA PRO A 664 -7.79 8.88 32.48
C PRO A 664 -8.18 7.67 31.61
N LEU A 665 -9.41 7.64 31.09
CA LEU A 665 -9.86 6.56 30.21
C LEU A 665 -9.23 6.66 28.83
N ALA A 666 -9.17 7.86 28.25
CA ALA A 666 -8.50 8.15 26.99
C ALA A 666 -7.03 7.74 27.03
N GLU A 667 -6.33 8.07 28.11
CA GLU A 667 -4.95 7.65 28.35
C GLU A 667 -4.81 6.12 28.45
N LYS A 668 -5.63 5.46 29.30
CA LYS A 668 -5.61 4.00 29.49
C LYS A 668 -5.87 3.22 28.20
N THR A 669 -6.76 3.73 27.35
CA THR A 669 -7.21 3.06 26.12
C THR A 669 -6.47 3.52 24.87
N ASN A 670 -5.56 4.48 25.00
CA ASN A 670 -4.89 5.16 23.89
C ASN A 670 -5.87 5.74 22.84
N LEU A 671 -7.09 6.09 23.26
CA LEU A 671 -8.10 6.70 22.41
C LEU A 671 -8.00 8.23 22.49
N PRO A 672 -7.82 8.94 21.36
CA PRO A 672 -7.78 10.40 21.37
C PRO A 672 -9.12 11.03 21.75
N ILE A 673 -9.07 12.31 22.14
CA ILE A 673 -10.24 13.15 22.38
C ILE A 673 -10.27 14.26 21.32
N ALA A 674 -11.29 14.24 20.46
CA ALA A 674 -11.60 15.27 19.49
C ALA A 674 -12.45 16.37 20.12
N LEU A 675 -11.90 17.58 20.19
CA LEU A 675 -12.54 18.76 20.78
C LEU A 675 -12.90 19.78 19.70
N LYS A 676 -14.18 20.15 19.65
CA LYS A 676 -14.71 21.17 18.74
C LYS A 676 -15.06 22.45 19.51
N PHE A 677 -14.42 23.58 19.19
CA PHE A 677 -14.52 24.83 19.97
C PHE A 677 -15.33 25.94 19.27
N ASP A 678 -15.81 26.91 20.05
CA ASP A 678 -16.43 28.18 19.62
C ASP A 678 -17.90 28.12 19.16
N SER A 679 -18.59 26.97 19.22
CA SER A 679 -20.01 26.91 18.86
C SER A 679 -20.92 27.46 19.96
N VAL A 680 -21.88 28.31 19.59
CA VAL A 680 -22.94 28.82 20.48
C VAL A 680 -24.26 28.18 20.10
N ARG A 681 -24.89 27.51 21.06
CA ARG A 681 -26.12 26.73 20.82
C ARG A 681 -27.23 27.12 21.79
N PRO A 682 -28.29 27.81 21.36
CA PRO A 682 -28.45 28.55 20.10
C PRO A 682 -28.17 30.06 20.23
N ILE A 683 -27.89 30.76 19.12
CA ILE A 683 -28.02 32.22 19.02
C ILE A 683 -29.47 32.61 18.73
N ASN A 684 -30.15 31.85 17.85
CA ASN A 684 -31.57 32.02 17.54
C ASN A 684 -32.32 30.70 17.71
N ALA A 685 -32.88 30.47 18.90
CA ALA A 685 -33.56 29.21 19.22
C ALA A 685 -34.72 28.85 18.27
N ARG A 686 -35.39 29.84 17.65
CA ARG A 686 -36.52 29.59 16.73
C ARG A 686 -36.10 28.82 15.48
N TYR A 687 -34.83 28.91 15.08
CA TYR A 687 -34.33 28.28 13.85
C TYR A 687 -33.82 26.85 14.10
N GLY A 688 -33.94 26.32 15.31
CA GLY A 688 -33.39 25.00 15.66
C GLY A 688 -31.89 24.96 15.38
N VAL A 689 -31.42 23.90 14.71
CA VAL A 689 -30.00 23.73 14.34
C VAL A 689 -29.47 24.85 13.45
N ALA A 690 -30.31 25.46 12.60
CA ALA A 690 -29.93 26.61 11.78
C ALA A 690 -29.73 27.90 12.60
N GLY A 691 -30.08 27.89 13.88
CA GLY A 691 -29.93 29.00 14.81
C GLY A 691 -28.65 28.96 15.67
N ASP A 692 -27.85 27.91 15.53
CA ASP A 692 -26.52 27.82 16.16
C ASP A 692 -25.55 28.81 15.50
N GLY A 693 -24.61 29.34 16.26
CA GLY A 693 -23.66 30.32 15.78
C GLY A 693 -22.26 30.15 16.35
N VAL A 694 -21.47 31.22 16.28
CA VAL A 694 -20.06 31.21 16.65
C VAL A 694 -19.72 32.33 17.63
N LYS A 695 -18.88 32.02 18.63
CA LYS A 695 -18.24 32.98 19.52
C LYS A 695 -16.84 32.48 19.85
N PRO A 696 -15.78 33.31 19.69
CA PRO A 696 -14.42 32.92 20.06
C PRO A 696 -14.33 32.41 21.51
N SER A 697 -13.73 31.24 21.70
CA SER A 697 -13.40 30.69 23.02
C SER A 697 -11.93 30.96 23.38
N ASN A 698 -11.57 30.72 24.64
CA ASN A 698 -10.20 30.87 25.12
C ASN A 698 -9.38 29.61 24.76
N VAL A 699 -8.34 29.78 23.93
CA VAL A 699 -7.43 28.70 23.51
C VAL A 699 -6.64 28.12 24.69
N ASP A 700 -6.50 28.86 25.80
CA ASP A 700 -5.85 28.39 27.04
C ASP A 700 -6.44 27.08 27.56
N ILE A 701 -7.73 26.81 27.32
CA ILE A 701 -8.35 25.54 27.73
C ILE A 701 -7.60 24.37 27.10
N LEU A 702 -7.34 24.45 25.79
CA LEU A 702 -6.62 23.42 25.05
C LEU A 702 -5.14 23.36 25.47
N ILE A 703 -4.50 24.52 25.68
CA ILE A 703 -3.11 24.61 26.15
C ILE A 703 -2.96 23.90 27.51
N LYS A 704 -3.86 24.16 28.45
CA LYS A 704 -3.85 23.53 29.78
C LYS A 704 -4.07 22.02 29.68
N LEU A 705 -5.04 21.57 28.87
CA LEU A 705 -5.28 20.13 28.65
C LEU A 705 -4.05 19.42 28.07
N CYS A 706 -3.39 20.00 27.06
CA CYS A 706 -2.19 19.42 26.46
C CYS A 706 -1.02 19.35 27.46
N ASN A 707 -0.85 20.37 28.31
CA ASN A 707 0.18 20.42 29.35
C ASN A 707 -0.07 19.43 30.49
N ASP A 708 -1.29 19.39 31.01
CA ASP A 708 -1.63 18.58 32.19
C ASP A 708 -1.71 17.08 31.85
N PHE A 709 -2.03 16.75 30.59
CA PHE A 709 -2.20 15.38 30.11
C PHE A 709 -1.33 15.08 28.88
N PRO A 710 0.02 15.06 29.02
CA PRO A 710 0.94 14.91 27.90
C PRO A 710 0.84 13.55 27.19
N ARG A 711 0.30 12.53 27.87
CA ARG A 711 0.06 11.18 27.31
C ARG A 711 -1.32 11.02 26.67
N VAL A 712 -2.20 12.02 26.75
CA VAL A 712 -3.49 12.01 26.06
C VAL A 712 -3.34 12.74 24.72
N LYS A 713 -3.82 12.09 23.66
CA LYS A 713 -3.91 12.67 22.30
C LYS A 713 -5.15 13.53 22.16
N PHE A 714 -4.98 14.75 21.66
CA PHE A 714 -6.06 15.68 21.36
C PHE A 714 -6.15 15.94 19.86
N LEU A 715 -7.34 15.72 19.29
CA LEU A 715 -7.69 16.25 17.97
C LEU A 715 -8.45 17.56 18.22
N ALA A 716 -8.16 18.64 17.49
CA ALA A 716 -8.88 19.89 17.69
C ALA A 716 -9.28 20.59 16.39
N THR A 717 -10.45 21.21 16.42
CA THR A 717 -10.92 22.13 15.38
C THR A 717 -11.69 23.29 16.02
N PHE A 718 -11.52 24.49 15.47
CA PHE A 718 -12.10 25.73 15.98
C PHE A 718 -13.06 26.28 14.93
N LEU A 719 -14.21 26.80 15.36
CA LEU A 719 -15.22 27.38 14.47
C LEU A 719 -14.95 28.85 14.18
N SER A 720 -14.33 29.56 15.12
CA SER A 720 -14.01 30.97 15.01
C SER A 720 -12.81 31.19 14.12
N ARG A 721 -12.95 32.04 13.08
CA ARG A 721 -11.84 32.44 12.20
C ARG A 721 -10.70 33.10 12.99
N VAL A 722 -11.00 33.90 14.02
CA VAL A 722 -9.98 34.65 14.77
C VAL A 722 -9.09 33.77 15.67
N ASN A 723 -9.56 32.59 16.07
CA ASN A 723 -8.77 31.66 16.88
C ASN A 723 -7.78 30.82 16.06
N GLN A 724 -7.91 30.80 14.72
CA GLN A 724 -7.20 29.86 13.86
C GLN A 724 -5.67 30.05 13.89
N HIS A 725 -5.19 31.29 13.95
CA HIS A 725 -3.76 31.55 14.05
C HIS A 725 -3.19 31.06 15.38
N GLU A 726 -3.81 31.46 16.49
CA GLU A 726 -3.38 31.09 17.83
C GLU A 726 -3.36 29.57 18.03
N VAL A 727 -4.42 28.86 17.62
CA VAL A 727 -4.45 27.39 17.75
C VAL A 727 -3.41 26.71 16.86
N THR A 728 -3.11 27.27 15.68
CA THR A 728 -2.05 26.76 14.80
C THR A 728 -0.69 26.87 15.46
N VAL A 729 -0.39 28.00 16.11
CA VAL A 729 0.83 28.17 16.91
C VAL A 729 0.85 27.22 18.10
N THR A 730 -0.29 27.00 18.76
CA THR A 730 -0.41 26.04 19.88
C THR A 730 -0.10 24.61 19.42
N ALA A 731 -0.63 24.16 18.28
CA ALA A 731 -0.34 22.83 17.72
C ALA A 731 1.15 22.63 17.41
N ASN A 732 1.87 23.68 17.03
CA ASN A 732 3.33 23.63 16.85
C ASN A 732 4.07 23.33 18.17
N LYS A 733 3.48 23.57 19.34
CA LYS A 733 4.12 23.38 20.66
C LYS A 733 3.84 22.03 21.30
N PHE A 734 2.76 21.35 20.90
CA PHE A 734 2.28 20.17 21.59
C PHE A 734 2.30 18.94 20.68
N PRO A 735 3.20 17.96 20.93
CA PRO A 735 3.26 16.74 20.13
C PRO A 735 2.02 15.85 20.29
N ASN A 736 1.19 16.10 21.30
CA ASN A 736 -0.06 15.42 21.58
C ASN A 736 -1.30 16.20 21.08
N LEU A 737 -1.12 17.21 20.23
CA LEU A 737 -2.19 17.99 19.60
C LEU A 737 -2.11 17.89 18.08
N HIS A 738 -3.21 17.51 17.44
CA HIS A 738 -3.35 17.50 15.98
C HIS A 738 -4.56 18.30 15.53
N LEU A 739 -4.33 19.27 14.64
CA LEU A 739 -5.42 20.06 14.08
C LEU A 739 -6.02 19.37 12.87
N TYR A 740 -7.34 19.50 12.74
CA TYR A 740 -8.04 18.99 11.58
C TYR A 740 -9.13 19.93 11.08
N GLY A 741 -9.15 20.12 9.77
CA GLY A 741 -10.26 20.68 9.03
C GLY A 741 -10.57 22.16 9.20
N CYS A 742 -11.54 22.60 8.39
CA CYS A 742 -12.13 23.93 8.39
C CYS A 742 -13.60 23.79 8.79
N TRP A 743 -13.89 23.85 10.09
CA TRP A 743 -15.19 23.48 10.62
C TRP A 743 -16.28 24.50 10.30
N TRP A 744 -17.42 24.01 9.78
CA TRP A 744 -18.69 24.73 9.63
C TRP A 744 -18.58 26.13 9.01
N TYR A 745 -18.61 27.21 9.79
CA TYR A 745 -18.50 28.58 9.27
C TYR A 745 -17.12 28.88 8.65
N CYS A 746 -16.09 28.11 9.01
CA CYS A 746 -14.79 28.13 8.34
C CYS A 746 -14.77 27.32 7.03
N ASN A 747 -15.82 26.55 6.71
CA ASN A 747 -15.90 25.72 5.51
C ASN A 747 -16.38 26.50 4.28
N ASN A 748 -15.70 27.62 4.00
CA ASN A 748 -15.93 28.49 2.84
C ASN A 748 -14.60 28.68 2.10
N PRO A 749 -14.58 28.73 0.75
CA PRO A 749 -13.33 28.72 -0.03
C PRO A 749 -12.28 29.75 0.42
N SER A 750 -12.69 30.98 0.71
CA SER A 750 -11.77 32.04 1.17
C SER A 750 -11.13 31.75 2.53
N ILE A 751 -11.85 31.10 3.44
CA ILE A 751 -11.35 30.75 4.77
C ILE A 751 -10.53 29.45 4.69
N ILE A 752 -10.95 28.47 3.89
CA ILE A 752 -10.19 27.24 3.65
C ILE A 752 -8.80 27.58 3.10
N GLU A 753 -8.73 28.50 2.14
CA GLU A 753 -7.47 28.97 1.55
C GLU A 753 -6.54 29.57 2.62
N GLU A 754 -7.05 30.54 3.38
CA GLU A 754 -6.30 31.22 4.45
C GLU A 754 -5.80 30.25 5.51
N LEU A 755 -6.67 29.37 6.03
CA LEU A 755 -6.35 28.43 7.09
C LEU A 755 -5.33 27.38 6.62
N THR A 756 -5.51 26.83 5.43
CA THR A 756 -4.62 25.82 4.88
C THR A 756 -3.23 26.40 4.64
N ARG A 757 -3.15 27.60 4.05
CA ARG A 757 -1.89 28.30 3.82
C ARG A 757 -1.13 28.57 5.13
N MET A 758 -1.80 29.21 6.10
CA MET A 758 -1.21 29.52 7.40
C MET A 758 -0.74 28.26 8.14
N ARG A 759 -1.52 27.18 8.09
CA ARG A 759 -1.15 25.91 8.74
C ARG A 759 0.05 25.26 8.05
N ILE A 760 0.14 25.27 6.72
CA ILE A 760 1.33 24.77 6.02
C ILE A 760 2.57 25.60 6.37
N GLU A 761 2.45 26.92 6.42
CA GLU A 761 3.56 27.82 6.75
C GLU A 761 4.13 27.58 8.16
N ILE A 762 3.31 27.15 9.13
CA ILE A 762 3.71 26.95 10.54
C ILE A 762 3.99 25.47 10.87
N LEU A 763 3.20 24.54 10.33
CA LEU A 763 3.18 23.12 10.69
C LEU A 763 3.73 22.19 9.60
N GLY A 764 4.02 22.71 8.40
CA GLY A 764 4.31 21.87 7.23
C GLY A 764 3.12 20.95 6.94
N THR A 765 3.34 19.64 6.93
CA THR A 765 2.29 18.64 6.69
C THR A 765 1.74 17.99 7.96
N ALA A 766 2.07 18.50 9.15
CA ALA A 766 1.71 17.88 10.43
C ALA A 766 0.29 18.24 10.92
N PHE A 767 -0.69 18.22 10.01
CA PHE A 767 -2.11 18.47 10.29
C PHE A 767 -2.99 17.82 9.21
N THR A 768 -4.28 17.65 9.48
CA THR A 768 -5.25 17.22 8.45
C THR A 768 -5.96 18.44 7.88
N SER A 769 -5.85 18.63 6.57
CA SER A 769 -6.31 19.85 5.90
C SER A 769 -7.81 20.09 5.99
N GLN A 770 -8.62 19.04 5.85
CA GLN A 770 -10.08 19.15 5.76
C GLN A 770 -10.84 18.02 6.49
N HIS A 771 -12.10 18.29 6.86
CA HIS A 771 -13.16 17.29 7.05
C HIS A 771 -14.47 17.83 6.43
N SER A 772 -15.41 16.97 6.07
CA SER A 772 -16.64 17.45 5.41
C SER A 772 -17.69 17.99 6.38
N ASP A 773 -17.75 17.43 7.60
CA ASP A 773 -18.86 17.62 8.55
C ASP A 773 -20.22 17.25 7.91
N ALA A 774 -20.21 16.36 6.91
CA ALA A 774 -21.38 16.01 6.12
C ALA A 774 -22.48 15.43 7.01
N ARG A 775 -23.69 16.00 6.90
CA ARG A 775 -24.92 15.45 7.51
C ARG A 775 -25.75 14.66 6.51
N VAL A 776 -25.62 15.01 5.23
CA VAL A 776 -26.29 14.36 4.12
C VAL A 776 -25.21 13.71 3.26
N LEU A 777 -25.34 12.42 2.93
CA LEU A 777 -24.32 11.60 2.27
C LEU A 777 -23.74 12.28 1.03
N ASP A 778 -24.62 12.84 0.20
CA ASP A 778 -24.32 13.51 -1.07
C ASP A 778 -23.42 14.74 -0.93
N GLN A 779 -23.30 15.30 0.27
CA GLN A 779 -22.44 16.45 0.56
C GLN A 779 -20.97 16.09 0.43
N LEU A 780 -20.61 14.81 0.63
CA LEU A 780 -19.22 14.36 0.44
C LEU A 780 -18.68 14.75 -0.92
N ILE A 781 -19.52 14.65 -1.97
CA ILE A 781 -19.15 14.94 -3.35
C ILE A 781 -18.64 16.37 -3.48
N TYR A 782 -19.46 17.37 -3.16
CA TYR A 782 -19.06 18.76 -3.34
C TYR A 782 -18.05 19.22 -2.27
N LYS A 783 -18.18 18.76 -1.02
CA LYS A 783 -17.28 19.16 0.07
C LYS A 783 -15.84 18.80 -0.26
N TRP A 784 -15.61 17.59 -0.77
CA TRP A 784 -14.29 17.14 -1.16
C TRP A 784 -13.83 17.69 -2.50
N SER A 785 -14.73 17.80 -3.50
CA SER A 785 -14.38 18.46 -4.78
C SER A 785 -13.92 19.90 -4.55
N HIS A 786 -14.71 20.72 -3.86
CA HIS A 786 -14.37 22.13 -3.64
C HIS A 786 -13.14 22.29 -2.76
N SER A 787 -12.98 21.45 -1.73
CA SER A 787 -11.81 21.54 -0.86
C SER A 787 -10.53 21.15 -1.58
N ARG A 788 -10.56 20.12 -2.45
CA ARG A 788 -9.41 19.74 -3.30
C ARG A 788 -8.99 20.88 -4.23
N ASP A 789 -9.94 21.58 -4.84
CA ASP A 789 -9.63 22.71 -5.72
C ASP A 789 -8.87 23.80 -4.95
N VAL A 790 -9.37 24.19 -3.77
CA VAL A 790 -8.76 25.25 -2.96
C VAL A 790 -7.41 24.82 -2.39
N ILE A 791 -7.35 23.63 -1.76
CA ILE A 791 -6.12 23.11 -1.14
C ILE A 791 -5.05 22.84 -2.21
N GLY A 792 -5.45 22.35 -3.39
CA GLY A 792 -4.57 22.10 -4.51
C GLY A 792 -3.84 23.35 -4.97
N GLU A 793 -4.53 24.48 -5.15
CA GLU A 793 -3.88 25.73 -5.54
C GLU A 793 -2.97 26.30 -4.44
N VAL A 794 -3.32 26.13 -3.15
CA VAL A 794 -2.42 26.47 -2.05
C VAL A 794 -1.13 25.64 -2.14
N LEU A 795 -1.23 24.34 -2.36
CA LEU A 795 -0.07 23.46 -2.49
C LEU A 795 0.78 23.77 -3.71
N VAL A 796 0.17 24.10 -4.85
CA VAL A 796 0.89 24.53 -6.05
C VAL A 796 1.79 25.72 -5.73
N ASP A 797 1.24 26.75 -5.07
CA ASP A 797 2.03 27.93 -4.67
C ASP A 797 3.14 27.56 -3.66
N MET A 798 2.85 26.73 -2.66
CA MET A 798 3.86 26.29 -1.67
C MET A 798 5.02 25.53 -2.33
N TYR A 799 4.74 24.57 -3.21
CA TYR A 799 5.78 23.81 -3.90
C TYR A 799 6.52 24.62 -4.94
N GLN A 800 5.88 25.56 -5.63
CA GLN A 800 6.57 26.47 -6.55
C GLN A 800 7.50 27.43 -5.82
N LYS A 801 7.14 27.88 -4.62
CA LYS A 801 8.03 28.64 -3.72
C LYS A 801 9.21 27.79 -3.27
N LEU A 802 8.96 26.55 -2.82
CA LEU A 802 10.03 25.61 -2.44
C LEU A 802 10.98 25.34 -3.61
N PHE A 803 10.44 25.04 -4.80
CA PHE A 803 11.21 24.83 -6.03
C PHE A 803 12.07 26.05 -6.39
N ALA A 804 11.54 27.27 -6.22
CA ALA A 804 12.27 28.51 -6.51
C ALA A 804 13.51 28.71 -5.63
N THR A 805 13.60 28.04 -4.48
CA THR A 805 14.81 28.08 -3.62
C THR A 805 15.97 27.24 -4.17
N GLY A 806 15.73 26.43 -5.21
CA GLY A 806 16.67 25.43 -5.72
C GLY A 806 16.49 24.05 -5.09
N TRP A 807 15.51 23.88 -4.19
CA TRP A 807 15.12 22.56 -3.67
C TRP A 807 14.58 21.69 -4.80
N LYS A 808 15.13 20.48 -4.93
CA LYS A 808 14.65 19.51 -5.92
C LYS A 808 13.43 18.80 -5.36
N VAL A 809 12.27 19.03 -5.97
CA VAL A 809 11.01 18.40 -5.58
C VAL A 809 10.80 17.15 -6.43
N SER A 810 10.64 16.00 -5.79
CA SER A 810 10.28 14.77 -6.49
C SER A 810 8.77 14.57 -6.55
N LYS A 811 8.32 13.71 -7.47
CA LYS A 811 6.94 13.21 -7.53
C LYS A 811 6.56 12.49 -6.23
N SER A 812 7.46 11.65 -5.72
CA SER A 812 7.29 10.91 -4.47
C SER A 812 7.16 11.82 -3.24
N ASP A 813 7.86 12.96 -3.22
CA ASP A 813 7.71 13.97 -2.17
C ASP A 813 6.29 14.57 -2.16
N ILE A 814 5.81 15.02 -3.31
CA ILE A 814 4.47 15.62 -3.44
C ILE A 814 3.39 14.59 -3.10
N GLU A 815 3.48 13.36 -3.61
CA GLU A 815 2.50 12.30 -3.33
C GLU A 815 2.41 11.98 -1.83
N ARG A 816 3.56 11.82 -1.17
CA ARG A 816 3.65 11.60 0.29
C ARG A 816 2.98 12.73 1.07
N ASP A 817 3.32 13.98 0.74
CA ASP A 817 2.88 15.14 1.49
C ASP A 817 1.38 15.45 1.25
N VAL A 818 0.88 15.20 0.04
CA VAL A 818 -0.56 15.22 -0.26
C VAL A 818 -1.28 14.13 0.53
N GLN A 819 -0.78 12.88 0.55
CA GLN A 819 -1.37 11.81 1.37
C GLN A 819 -1.46 12.21 2.85
N ARG A 820 -0.40 12.82 3.40
CA ARG A 820 -0.36 13.35 4.76
C ARG A 820 -1.48 14.34 5.05
N LEU A 821 -1.61 15.38 4.22
CA LEU A 821 -2.61 16.43 4.40
C LEU A 821 -4.06 15.95 4.20
N PHE A 822 -4.27 14.88 3.43
CA PHE A 822 -5.60 14.33 3.12
C PHE A 822 -5.97 13.09 3.97
N GLY A 823 -5.20 12.79 5.02
CA GLY A 823 -5.61 11.79 6.01
C GLY A 823 -4.47 11.01 6.65
N GLN A 824 -3.34 10.84 5.98
CA GLN A 824 -2.26 10.00 6.50
C GLN A 824 -1.63 10.62 7.75
N SER A 825 -1.54 11.95 7.89
CA SER A 825 -1.03 12.54 9.13
C SER A 825 -2.00 12.39 10.31
N TYR A 826 -3.29 12.22 10.05
CA TYR A 826 -4.22 11.75 11.08
C TYR A 826 -3.88 10.32 11.48
N GLU A 827 -3.75 9.37 10.55
CA GLU A 827 -3.39 7.97 10.88
C GLU A 827 -2.03 7.87 11.61
N GLU A 828 -1.02 8.62 11.16
CA GLU A 828 0.29 8.76 11.82
C GLU A 828 0.11 9.25 13.28
N PHE A 829 -0.71 10.29 13.51
CA PHE A 829 -1.00 10.80 14.85
C PHE A 829 -1.77 9.79 15.71
N MET A 830 -2.76 9.09 15.15
CA MET A 830 -3.50 8.04 15.85
C MET A 830 -2.58 6.90 16.30
N SER A 831 -1.59 6.54 15.47
CA SER A 831 -0.61 5.48 15.76
C SER A 831 0.51 5.90 16.71
N LYS A 832 0.67 7.21 16.97
CA LYS A 832 1.74 7.74 17.79
C LYS A 832 1.65 7.24 19.22
N GLU A 833 2.78 6.74 19.73
CA GLU A 833 3.01 6.45 21.15
C GLU A 833 3.52 7.72 21.85
N LEU A 834 2.93 8.07 23.00
CA LEU A 834 3.23 9.29 23.78
C LEU A 834 3.78 8.97 25.17
#